data_AF-A0A9P1IBV5-F1
#
_entry.id   AF-A0A9P1IBV5-F1
#
_cell.length_a   1.000
_cell.length_b   1.000
_cell.length_c   1.000
_cell.angle_alpha   90.00
_cell.angle_beta   90.00
_cell.angle_gamma   90.00
#
_symmetry.space_group_name_H-M   'P 1'
#
loop_
_entity.id
_entity.type
_entity.pdbx_description
1 polymer ?
#
loop_
_entity_poly.entity_id
_entity_poly.type
_entity_poly.pdbx_seq_one_letter_code
_entity_poly.pdbx_strand_id
1 'polypeptide(L)'
;MYCASQLQIEVYTSIGQIIYAIFQSLVLIFTIFVTILAVKTLWKESILPKTTKILLFATLTYGVLHGLAFSNFVATILYRNFLVTQNSSCYPIPTGEDCSNVIQGISLGISGNILIQTFLCFDRLLATIFGMKYAKTLPGIIFLALVIIGSLSTFPILRNGQTLDESQLYCIMWPAKMATSANTFLASIFYLSILNFMLNMGLMRYNHICEKKSHFKVLERYQNIETLQSTKMISYIITCQLISMIIYSGGVWLMRQHTKEISYVLYLNIIVWLYMLTRDNYRFSDTSDKFCSSTGSYYLFILESKKTTIINLDLELKSELMKLENIPMDCESVVNGTEDFRKIWRAKNWNWHFGDIEKELFETEDICPVIEKYFSFSKLALSEEEKEYPLAYGLVVFKNIVQVIMQLSIFYQPQHLFCITVDQNSPEIYKNVIQSLPKCFENMNVFIGEESEWGSFGILKNVYTCFEHLTKSKNDWKYYQYLSGTDLPMRTNLEMVRIFKALNGSINTDVSTFETNRYKNMEGVIPPMPIYKSSMSVVLPRDAANYIVDSPKVKKLLQYLKNTWIPDESFWSTVSGSPKLLPVPGAVRVRDIMWLRQHFKARPADVNTVDDVGTSYIGRYQVWAWQKDCYGKIKDYSCVFGVQDIEEIVTRPELVAHKLYLAFEPAAFMCLFKEIRRRTLNPSDFDAKSYSEMPTVELLNGVSITQLTHPNWLVRDSFYNPEQEDQDRNTI
;
A
#
# COMPACT_ATOMS: atom_id res chain seq x y z
N MET A 1 -33.64 -41.79 -31.39
CA MET A 1 -32.38 -41.34 -32.01
C MET A 1 -32.65 -40.95 -33.44
N TYR A 2 -32.19 -39.77 -33.84
CA TYR A 2 -32.30 -39.25 -35.22
C TYR A 2 -30.95 -39.33 -35.91
N CYS A 3 -30.92 -39.50 -37.23
CA CYS A 3 -29.69 -39.45 -38.02
C CYS A 3 -29.37 -38.00 -38.40
N ALA A 4 -28.10 -37.61 -38.28
CA ALA A 4 -27.63 -36.29 -38.67
C ALA A 4 -27.66 -36.10 -40.19
N SER A 5 -28.05 -34.90 -40.62
CA SER A 5 -27.85 -34.42 -41.99
C SER A 5 -26.36 -34.15 -42.28
N GLN A 6 -25.98 -34.12 -43.55
CA GLN A 6 -24.60 -33.88 -43.98
C GLN A 6 -24.02 -32.57 -43.41
N LEU A 7 -24.82 -31.51 -43.38
CA LEU A 7 -24.45 -30.20 -42.83
C LEU A 7 -24.19 -30.26 -41.32
N GLN A 8 -24.94 -31.08 -40.58
CA GLN A 8 -24.73 -31.25 -39.13
C GLN A 8 -23.44 -32.02 -38.85
N ILE A 9 -23.11 -33.02 -39.68
CA ILE A 9 -21.87 -33.79 -39.58
C ILE A 9 -20.66 -32.88 -39.81
N GLU A 10 -20.70 -32.00 -40.82
CA GLU A 10 -19.65 -31.01 -41.08
C GLU A 10 -19.42 -30.06 -39.88
N VAL A 11 -20.49 -29.67 -39.19
CA VAL A 11 -20.39 -28.82 -38.00
C VAL A 11 -19.74 -29.59 -36.83
N TYR A 12 -20.17 -30.82 -36.52
CA TYR A 12 -19.61 -31.63 -35.43
C TYR A 12 -18.13 -32.02 -35.64
N THR A 13 -17.74 -32.22 -36.89
CA THR A 13 -16.37 -32.62 -37.27
C THR A 13 -15.46 -31.43 -37.56
N SER A 14 -15.99 -30.20 -37.49
CA SER A 14 -15.20 -29.01 -37.75
C SER A 14 -14.06 -28.83 -36.74
N ILE A 15 -12.93 -28.33 -37.22
CA ILE A 15 -11.73 -28.04 -36.41
C ILE A 15 -12.08 -27.08 -35.26
N GLY A 16 -13.00 -26.13 -35.51
CA GLY A 16 -13.46 -25.19 -34.48
C GLY A 16 -14.12 -25.88 -33.28
N GLN A 17 -14.94 -26.91 -33.51
CA GLN A 17 -15.58 -27.67 -32.43
C GLN A 17 -14.58 -28.54 -31.66
N ILE A 18 -13.56 -29.08 -32.32
CA ILE A 18 -12.49 -29.85 -31.66
C ILE A 18 -11.63 -28.93 -30.78
N ILE A 19 -11.26 -27.75 -31.28
CA ILE A 19 -10.51 -26.74 -30.50
C ILE A 19 -11.32 -26.30 -29.29
N TYR A 20 -12.61 -26.03 -29.48
CA TYR A 20 -13.52 -25.68 -28.41
C TYR A 20 -13.61 -26.79 -27.34
N ALA A 21 -13.74 -28.05 -27.76
CA ALA A 21 -13.78 -29.20 -26.87
C ALA A 21 -12.49 -29.33 -26.02
N ILE A 22 -11.32 -29.16 -26.64
CA ILE A 22 -10.03 -29.18 -25.94
C ILE A 22 -9.96 -28.01 -24.94
N PHE A 23 -10.32 -26.80 -25.39
CA PHE A 23 -10.31 -25.60 -24.56
C PHE A 23 -11.18 -25.76 -23.31
N GLN A 24 -12.42 -26.22 -23.45
CA GLN A 24 -13.33 -26.42 -22.31
C GLN A 24 -12.82 -27.49 -21.32
N SER A 25 -12.18 -28.55 -21.84
CA SER A 25 -11.57 -29.58 -20.99
C SER A 25 -10.40 -29.01 -20.17
N LEU A 26 -9.56 -28.16 -20.76
CA LEU A 26 -8.48 -27.45 -20.07
C LEU A 26 -9.03 -26.47 -19.03
N VAL A 27 -10.11 -25.74 -19.35
CA VAL A 27 -10.78 -24.82 -18.42
C VAL A 27 -11.32 -25.56 -17.20
N LEU A 28 -11.89 -26.76 -17.36
CA LEU A 28 -12.34 -27.58 -16.22
C LEU A 28 -11.16 -27.98 -15.31
N ILE A 29 -10.06 -28.49 -15.89
CA ILE A 29 -8.87 -28.90 -15.13
C ILE A 29 -8.31 -27.71 -14.35
N PHE A 30 -8.19 -26.56 -15.02
CA PHE A 30 -7.74 -25.32 -14.39
C PHE A 30 -8.70 -24.86 -13.28
N THR A 31 -10.00 -24.94 -13.51
CA THR A 31 -11.02 -24.58 -12.51
C THR A 31 -10.90 -25.47 -11.27
N ILE A 32 -10.77 -26.78 -11.42
CA ILE A 32 -10.58 -27.71 -10.29
C ILE A 32 -9.30 -27.36 -9.51
N PHE A 33 -8.20 -27.10 -10.21
CA PHE A 33 -6.93 -26.72 -9.59
C PHE A 33 -7.05 -25.42 -8.78
N VAL A 34 -7.62 -24.36 -9.38
CA VAL A 34 -7.84 -23.07 -8.70
C VAL A 34 -8.82 -23.22 -7.54
N THR A 35 -9.87 -24.03 -7.67
CA THR A 35 -10.80 -24.33 -6.58
C THR A 35 -10.08 -24.98 -5.40
N ILE A 36 -9.16 -25.92 -5.62
CA ILE A 36 -8.37 -26.53 -4.53
C ILE A 36 -7.52 -25.49 -3.80
N LEU A 37 -6.87 -24.58 -4.54
CA LEU A 37 -6.09 -23.49 -3.96
C LEU A 37 -6.97 -22.50 -3.18
N ALA A 38 -8.15 -22.16 -3.73
CA ALA A 38 -9.11 -21.27 -3.10
C ALA A 38 -9.66 -21.88 -1.79
N VAL A 39 -9.98 -23.17 -1.78
CA VAL A 39 -10.43 -23.89 -0.57
C VAL A 39 -9.34 -23.88 0.50
N LYS A 40 -8.08 -24.17 0.14
CA LYS A 40 -6.94 -24.11 1.08
C LYS A 40 -6.74 -22.71 1.67
N THR A 41 -6.94 -21.68 0.86
CA THR A 41 -6.80 -20.28 1.29
C THR A 41 -7.94 -19.88 2.23
N LEU A 42 -9.20 -20.16 1.86
CA LEU A 42 -10.39 -19.87 2.67
C LEU A 42 -10.39 -20.60 4.03
N TRP A 43 -9.74 -21.77 4.10
CA TRP A 43 -9.53 -22.50 5.36
C TRP A 43 -8.57 -21.77 6.31
N LYS A 44 -7.50 -21.17 5.78
CA LYS A 44 -6.46 -20.50 6.57
C LYS A 44 -6.84 -19.09 7.02
N GLU A 45 -7.64 -18.37 6.22
CA GLU A 45 -8.04 -16.99 6.52
C GLU A 45 -8.90 -16.87 7.78
N SER A 46 -8.42 -16.20 8.82
CA SER A 46 -9.14 -16.05 10.10
C SER A 46 -10.19 -14.93 10.09
N ILE A 47 -10.15 -14.03 9.09
CA ILE A 47 -10.91 -12.77 9.08
C ILE A 47 -12.34 -12.89 8.53
N LEU A 48 -12.73 -14.05 7.96
CA LEU A 48 -14.06 -14.24 7.39
C LEU A 48 -15.01 -14.95 8.37
N PRO A 49 -16.24 -14.43 8.57
CA PRO A 49 -17.27 -15.11 9.35
C PRO A 49 -17.56 -16.52 8.84
N LYS A 50 -17.88 -17.44 9.77
CA LYS A 50 -18.21 -18.84 9.43
C LYS A 50 -19.40 -18.97 8.46
N THR A 51 -20.40 -18.09 8.55
CA THR A 51 -21.56 -18.10 7.64
C THR A 51 -21.15 -17.80 6.20
N THR A 52 -20.33 -16.76 6.01
CA THR A 52 -19.82 -16.37 4.70
C THR A 52 -18.92 -17.44 4.10
N LYS A 53 -18.08 -18.10 4.91
CA LYS A 53 -17.25 -19.22 4.45
C LYS A 53 -18.09 -20.37 3.87
N ILE A 54 -19.19 -20.75 4.53
CA ILE A 54 -20.11 -21.81 4.04
C ILE A 54 -20.64 -21.48 2.65
N LEU A 55 -21.10 -20.24 2.44
CA LEU A 55 -21.63 -19.79 1.14
C LEU A 55 -20.54 -19.68 0.06
N LEU A 56 -19.32 -19.29 0.43
CA LEU A 56 -18.19 -19.26 -0.50
C LEU A 56 -17.74 -20.66 -0.93
N PHE A 57 -17.69 -21.63 0.00
CA PHE A 57 -17.46 -23.03 -0.37
C PHE A 57 -18.55 -23.55 -1.30
N ALA A 58 -19.81 -23.21 -1.03
CA ALA A 58 -20.91 -23.58 -1.92
C ALA A 58 -20.72 -22.98 -3.32
N THR A 59 -20.32 -21.71 -3.43
CA THR A 59 -20.07 -21.05 -4.73
C THR A 59 -19.03 -21.83 -5.55
N LEU A 60 -17.92 -22.23 -4.90
CA LEU A 60 -16.88 -23.02 -5.55
C LEU A 60 -17.39 -24.39 -6.01
N THR A 61 -18.20 -25.07 -5.19
CA THR A 61 -18.80 -26.36 -5.54
C THR A 61 -19.75 -26.24 -6.73
N TYR A 62 -20.63 -25.23 -6.76
CA TYR A 62 -21.55 -25.01 -7.88
C TYR A 62 -20.81 -24.63 -9.17
N GLY A 63 -19.69 -23.89 -9.07
CA GLY A 63 -18.80 -23.62 -10.21
C GLY A 63 -18.20 -24.89 -10.82
N VAL A 64 -17.72 -25.82 -9.98
CA VAL A 64 -17.20 -27.12 -10.44
C VAL A 64 -18.31 -27.99 -11.03
N LEU A 65 -19.48 -28.04 -10.40
CA LEU A 65 -20.64 -28.79 -10.92
C LEU A 65 -21.08 -28.28 -12.30
N HIS A 66 -21.10 -26.96 -12.49
CA HIS A 66 -21.38 -26.35 -13.78
C HIS A 66 -20.34 -26.75 -14.85
N GLY A 67 -19.04 -26.68 -14.51
CA GLY A 67 -17.96 -27.10 -15.40
C GLY A 67 -18.00 -28.59 -15.76
N LEU A 68 -18.37 -29.45 -14.81
CA LEU A 68 -18.53 -30.90 -15.04
C LEU A 68 -19.70 -31.22 -15.96
N ALA A 69 -20.85 -30.56 -15.78
CA ALA A 69 -22.00 -30.71 -16.67
C ALA A 69 -21.63 -30.32 -18.11
N PHE A 70 -20.83 -29.27 -18.26
CA PHE A 70 -20.36 -28.82 -19.56
C PHE A 70 -19.36 -29.77 -20.23
N SER A 71 -18.43 -30.30 -19.45
CA SER A 71 -17.37 -31.18 -19.95
C SER A 71 -17.89 -32.57 -20.32
N ASN A 72 -18.96 -33.05 -19.69
CA ASN A 72 -19.62 -34.31 -20.04
C ASN A 72 -20.13 -34.30 -21.50
N PHE A 73 -20.73 -33.18 -21.91
CA PHE A 73 -21.14 -32.96 -23.30
C PHE A 73 -19.94 -32.97 -24.27
N VAL A 74 -18.86 -32.27 -23.90
CA VAL A 74 -17.63 -32.19 -24.69
C VAL A 74 -16.97 -33.56 -24.88
N ALA A 75 -16.91 -34.37 -23.82
CA ALA A 75 -16.37 -35.74 -23.86
C ALA A 75 -17.18 -36.64 -24.79
N THR A 76 -18.51 -36.46 -24.83
CA THR A 76 -19.41 -37.21 -25.72
C THR A 76 -19.15 -36.88 -27.20
N ILE A 77 -18.83 -35.62 -27.52
CA ILE A 77 -18.45 -35.21 -28.88
C ILE A 77 -17.10 -35.79 -29.29
N LEU A 78 -16.08 -35.68 -28.42
CA LEU A 78 -14.75 -36.23 -28.69
C LEU A 78 -14.80 -37.76 -28.86
N TYR A 79 -15.52 -38.46 -27.99
CA TYR A 79 -15.72 -39.91 -28.09
C TYR A 79 -16.34 -40.31 -29.43
N ARG A 80 -17.38 -39.60 -29.89
CA ARG A 80 -18.07 -39.90 -31.15
C ARG A 80 -17.22 -39.57 -32.39
N ASN A 81 -16.46 -38.48 -32.36
CA ASN A 81 -15.58 -38.08 -33.45
C ASN A 81 -14.37 -39.01 -33.63
N PHE A 82 -13.82 -39.55 -32.54
CA PHE A 82 -12.61 -40.38 -32.58
C PHE A 82 -12.86 -41.90 -32.63
N LEU A 83 -13.96 -42.42 -32.07
CA LEU A 83 -14.16 -43.87 -31.88
C LEU A 83 -15.35 -44.48 -32.62
N VAL A 84 -16.38 -43.70 -33.02
CA VAL A 84 -17.63 -44.23 -33.58
C VAL A 84 -17.72 -44.09 -35.11
N THR A 85 -16.94 -43.18 -35.70
CA THR A 85 -16.97 -42.82 -37.13
C THR A 85 -16.40 -43.84 -38.12
N GLN A 86 -15.97 -45.02 -37.68
CA GLN A 86 -15.41 -46.03 -38.60
C GLN A 86 -16.40 -47.06 -39.15
N ASN A 87 -17.65 -47.20 -38.64
CA ASN A 87 -18.50 -48.35 -39.04
C ASN A 87 -20.04 -48.17 -39.07
N SER A 88 -20.61 -46.96 -39.06
CA SER A 88 -22.08 -46.77 -39.15
C SER A 88 -22.53 -45.79 -40.23
N SER A 89 -23.58 -46.14 -40.98
CA SER A 89 -24.21 -45.34 -42.05
C SER A 89 -25.02 -44.14 -41.57
N CYS A 90 -25.09 -43.91 -40.25
CA CYS A 90 -25.85 -42.85 -39.61
C CYS A 90 -25.07 -42.29 -38.40
N TYR A 91 -24.93 -40.96 -38.32
CA TYR A 91 -24.39 -40.26 -37.15
C TYR A 91 -25.54 -39.93 -36.18
N PRO A 92 -25.61 -40.55 -34.98
CA PRO A 92 -26.76 -40.41 -34.10
C PRO A 92 -26.77 -39.05 -33.38
N ILE A 93 -27.87 -38.30 -33.51
CA ILE A 93 -28.14 -37.05 -32.79
C ILE A 93 -29.00 -37.36 -31.54
N PRO A 94 -28.64 -36.79 -30.37
CA PRO A 94 -29.42 -36.97 -29.15
C PRO A 94 -30.78 -36.27 -29.21
N THR A 95 -31.76 -36.84 -28.52
CA THR A 95 -33.03 -36.17 -28.23
C THR A 95 -32.88 -35.26 -27.01
N GLY A 96 -33.81 -34.32 -26.82
CA GLY A 96 -33.82 -33.49 -25.62
C GLY A 96 -33.87 -34.29 -24.31
N GLU A 97 -34.52 -35.47 -24.31
CA GLU A 97 -34.53 -36.37 -23.16
C GLU A 97 -33.15 -37.01 -22.90
N ASP A 98 -32.40 -37.37 -23.96
CA ASP A 98 -31.02 -37.85 -23.83
C ASP A 98 -30.10 -36.78 -23.22
N CYS A 99 -30.42 -35.50 -23.44
CA CYS A 99 -29.68 -34.35 -22.92
C CYS A 99 -30.15 -33.85 -21.54
N SER A 100 -31.21 -34.44 -20.98
CA SER A 100 -31.86 -34.00 -19.74
C SER A 100 -30.88 -33.81 -18.58
N ASN A 101 -29.98 -34.77 -18.35
CA ASN A 101 -29.00 -34.71 -17.25
C ASN A 101 -28.00 -33.57 -17.41
N VAL A 102 -27.58 -33.26 -18.64
CA VAL A 102 -26.66 -32.16 -18.94
C VAL A 102 -27.36 -30.82 -18.73
N ILE A 103 -28.59 -30.67 -19.23
CA ILE A 103 -29.39 -29.45 -19.07
C ILE A 103 -29.72 -29.22 -17.59
N GLN A 104 -30.06 -30.29 -16.86
CA GLN A 104 -30.29 -30.23 -15.42
C GLN A 104 -29.02 -29.75 -14.69
N GLY A 105 -27.85 -30.33 -14.98
CA GLY A 105 -26.58 -29.92 -14.38
C GLY A 105 -26.19 -28.47 -14.67
N ILE A 106 -26.40 -27.99 -15.90
CA ILE A 106 -26.13 -26.60 -16.28
C ILE A 106 -27.09 -25.66 -15.55
N SER A 107 -28.39 -25.97 -15.56
CA SER A 107 -29.41 -25.16 -14.89
C SER A 107 -29.18 -25.07 -13.37
N LEU A 108 -28.77 -26.18 -12.74
CA LEU A 108 -28.41 -26.28 -11.33
C LEU A 108 -27.19 -25.40 -11.00
N GLY A 109 -26.17 -25.42 -11.85
CA GLY A 109 -24.97 -24.60 -11.71
C GLY A 109 -25.27 -23.10 -11.81
N ILE A 110 -26.07 -22.70 -12.80
CA ILE A 110 -26.43 -21.30 -13.03
C ILE A 110 -27.31 -20.78 -11.88
N SER A 111 -28.38 -21.49 -11.53
CA SER A 111 -29.30 -21.07 -10.47
C SER A 111 -28.66 -21.11 -9.08
N GLY A 112 -27.79 -22.10 -8.82
CA GLY A 112 -27.03 -22.17 -7.57
C GLY A 112 -26.12 -20.96 -7.38
N ASN A 113 -25.32 -20.60 -8.38
CA ASN A 113 -24.39 -19.47 -8.28
C ASN A 113 -25.12 -18.13 -8.07
N ILE A 114 -26.21 -17.85 -8.80
CA ILE A 114 -26.97 -16.60 -8.62
C ILE A 114 -27.69 -16.54 -7.26
N LEU A 115 -28.28 -17.65 -6.81
CA LEU A 115 -28.95 -17.69 -5.50
C LEU A 115 -27.95 -17.49 -4.37
N ILE A 116 -26.77 -18.11 -4.44
CA ILE A 116 -25.71 -17.91 -3.43
C ILE A 116 -25.29 -16.45 -3.35
N GLN A 117 -25.15 -15.75 -4.49
CA GLN A 117 -24.82 -14.33 -4.47
C GLN A 117 -25.89 -13.48 -3.81
N THR A 118 -27.16 -13.76 -4.10
CA THR A 118 -28.29 -13.11 -3.43
C THR A 118 -28.20 -13.32 -1.91
N PHE A 119 -27.97 -14.55 -1.46
CA PHE A 119 -27.82 -14.85 -0.02
C PHE A 119 -26.53 -14.30 0.60
N LEU A 120 -25.45 -14.13 -0.16
CA LEU A 120 -24.24 -13.44 0.29
C LEU A 120 -24.52 -11.94 0.53
N CYS A 121 -25.31 -11.29 -0.35
CA CYS A 121 -25.78 -9.92 -0.12
C CYS A 121 -26.66 -9.82 1.13
N PHE A 122 -27.59 -10.75 1.32
CA PHE A 122 -28.41 -10.80 2.54
C PHE A 122 -27.57 -11.06 3.80
N ASP A 123 -26.60 -11.97 3.75
CA ASP A 123 -25.68 -12.24 4.86
C ASP A 123 -24.88 -10.99 5.26
N ARG A 124 -24.39 -10.20 4.29
CA ARG A 124 -23.72 -8.91 4.57
C ARG A 124 -24.67 -7.84 5.09
N LEU A 125 -25.88 -7.75 4.56
CA LEU A 125 -26.90 -6.82 5.05
C LEU A 125 -27.23 -7.10 6.52
N LEU A 126 -27.47 -8.37 6.87
CA LEU A 126 -27.79 -8.76 8.23
C LEU A 126 -26.60 -8.57 9.19
N ALA A 127 -25.37 -8.86 8.74
CA ALA A 127 -24.15 -8.56 9.51
C ALA A 127 -24.03 -7.06 9.83
N THR A 128 -24.38 -6.21 8.86
CA THR A 128 -24.36 -4.75 8.99
C THR A 128 -25.44 -4.24 9.95
N ILE A 129 -26.63 -4.85 9.96
CA ILE A 129 -27.76 -4.42 10.82
C ILE A 129 -27.60 -4.92 12.27
N PHE A 130 -27.19 -6.17 12.46
CA PHE A 130 -27.24 -6.84 13.77
C PHE A 130 -25.89 -6.89 14.51
N GLY A 131 -24.79 -6.52 13.86
CA GLY A 131 -23.46 -6.41 14.46
C GLY A 131 -23.08 -7.65 15.28
N MET A 132 -22.72 -7.44 16.56
CA MET A 132 -22.24 -8.51 17.46
C MET A 132 -23.21 -9.70 17.65
N LYS A 133 -24.52 -9.51 17.41
CA LYS A 133 -25.51 -10.58 17.61
C LYS A 133 -25.59 -11.55 16.41
N TYR A 134 -24.98 -11.19 15.28
CA TYR A 134 -25.09 -11.93 14.02
C TYR A 134 -24.10 -13.11 13.90
N ALA A 135 -23.13 -13.22 14.80
CA ALA A 135 -22.04 -14.20 14.72
C ALA A 135 -22.42 -15.62 15.21
N LYS A 136 -23.35 -16.30 14.53
CA LYS A 136 -23.63 -17.75 14.71
C LYS A 136 -23.67 -18.47 13.36
N THR A 137 -23.32 -19.76 13.33
CA THR A 137 -23.28 -20.59 12.10
C THR A 137 -24.65 -20.87 11.47
N LEU A 138 -25.74 -20.74 12.24
CA LEU A 138 -27.10 -21.14 11.86
C LEU A 138 -27.65 -20.43 10.59
N PRO A 139 -27.54 -19.10 10.43
CA PRO A 139 -28.06 -18.41 9.24
C PRO A 139 -27.40 -18.90 7.93
N GLY A 140 -26.08 -19.15 7.94
CA GLY A 140 -25.37 -19.66 6.77
C GLY A 140 -25.85 -21.06 6.34
N ILE A 141 -26.20 -21.94 7.28
CA ILE A 141 -26.75 -23.27 6.99
C ILE A 141 -28.15 -23.15 6.39
N ILE A 142 -28.99 -22.27 6.94
CA ILE A 142 -30.35 -22.01 6.42
C ILE A 142 -30.27 -21.49 4.98
N PHE A 143 -29.41 -20.49 4.73
CA PHE A 143 -29.21 -19.96 3.38
C PHE A 143 -28.72 -21.03 2.40
N LEU A 144 -27.76 -21.86 2.81
CA LEU A 144 -27.31 -22.96 1.98
C LEU A 144 -28.44 -23.96 1.66
N ALA A 145 -29.29 -24.30 2.62
CA ALA A 145 -30.43 -25.18 2.39
C ALA A 145 -31.42 -24.58 1.39
N LEU A 146 -31.72 -23.28 1.49
CA LEU A 146 -32.58 -22.56 0.54
C LEU A 146 -31.99 -22.53 -0.87
N VAL A 147 -30.67 -22.33 -1.00
CA VAL A 147 -29.96 -22.42 -2.29
C VAL A 147 -30.10 -23.81 -2.88
N ILE A 148 -29.86 -24.86 -2.10
CA ILE A 148 -29.93 -26.25 -2.59
C ILE A 148 -31.34 -26.56 -3.09
N ILE A 149 -32.36 -26.24 -2.30
CA ILE A 149 -33.76 -26.47 -2.67
C ILE A 149 -34.14 -25.68 -3.94
N GLY A 150 -33.79 -24.39 -4.00
CA GLY A 150 -34.09 -23.52 -5.15
C GLY A 150 -33.35 -23.94 -6.43
N SER A 151 -32.10 -24.38 -6.29
CA SER A 151 -31.31 -24.83 -7.43
C SER A 151 -31.82 -26.16 -8.00
N LEU A 152 -32.18 -27.12 -7.14
CA LEU A 152 -32.75 -28.41 -7.55
C LEU A 152 -34.14 -28.28 -8.20
N SER A 153 -34.95 -27.31 -7.77
CA SER A 153 -36.29 -27.08 -8.34
C SER A 153 -36.26 -26.35 -9.68
N THR A 154 -35.12 -25.77 -10.07
CA THR A 154 -34.98 -24.96 -11.30
C THR A 154 -35.33 -25.76 -12.56
N PHE A 155 -34.72 -26.93 -12.77
CA PHE A 155 -34.97 -27.72 -13.98
C PHE A 155 -36.42 -28.23 -14.09
N PRO A 156 -37.05 -28.80 -13.04
CA PRO A 156 -38.47 -29.16 -13.07
C PRO A 156 -39.40 -27.99 -13.43
N ILE A 157 -39.15 -26.80 -12.89
CA ILE A 157 -39.92 -25.59 -13.18
C ILE A 157 -39.77 -25.19 -14.65
N LEU A 158 -38.55 -25.27 -15.20
CA LEU A 158 -38.28 -24.94 -16.60
C LEU A 158 -38.91 -25.95 -17.56
N ARG A 159 -38.92 -27.24 -17.21
CA ARG A 159 -39.52 -28.30 -18.00
C ARG A 159 -41.06 -28.21 -18.03
N ASN A 160 -41.68 -27.78 -16.92
CA ASN A 160 -43.12 -27.58 -16.79
C ASN A 160 -44.00 -28.70 -17.41
N GLY A 161 -43.63 -29.97 -17.18
CA GLY A 161 -44.37 -31.13 -17.69
C GLY A 161 -44.25 -31.40 -19.20
N GLN A 162 -43.42 -30.66 -19.95
CA GLN A 162 -43.23 -30.87 -21.38
C GLN A 162 -42.40 -32.15 -21.68
N THR A 163 -42.74 -32.80 -22.81
CA THR A 163 -41.98 -33.93 -23.37
C THR A 163 -40.85 -33.44 -24.28
N LEU A 164 -39.64 -34.00 -24.12
CA LEU A 164 -38.40 -33.57 -24.79
C LEU A 164 -37.98 -34.55 -25.90
N ASP A 165 -38.90 -34.83 -26.82
CA ASP A 165 -38.74 -35.77 -27.94
C ASP A 165 -38.06 -35.17 -29.19
N GLU A 166 -37.79 -33.87 -29.19
CA GLU A 166 -37.15 -33.17 -30.31
C GLU A 166 -35.64 -33.45 -30.40
N SER A 167 -35.13 -33.56 -31.63
CA SER A 167 -33.70 -33.71 -31.89
C SER A 167 -32.94 -32.42 -31.60
N GLN A 168 -31.83 -32.49 -30.88
CA GLN A 168 -31.00 -31.33 -30.59
C GLN A 168 -29.55 -31.54 -31.04
N LEU A 169 -28.97 -30.50 -31.65
CA LEU A 169 -27.58 -30.54 -32.09
C LEU A 169 -26.62 -30.55 -30.88
N TYR A 170 -26.91 -29.80 -29.83
CA TYR A 170 -26.03 -29.74 -28.67
C TYR A 170 -26.82 -29.85 -27.38
N CYS A 171 -26.39 -30.73 -26.47
CA CYS A 171 -27.04 -30.88 -25.16
C CYS A 171 -26.87 -29.67 -24.24
N ILE A 172 -26.04 -28.71 -24.63
CA ILE A 172 -25.86 -27.42 -23.94
C ILE A 172 -26.91 -26.38 -24.39
N MET A 173 -27.68 -26.69 -25.45
CA MET A 173 -28.78 -25.85 -25.92
C MET A 173 -30.09 -26.28 -25.28
N TRP A 174 -30.93 -25.32 -24.92
CA TRP A 174 -32.23 -25.63 -24.36
C TRP A 174 -33.18 -26.11 -25.47
N PRO A 175 -34.02 -27.10 -25.20
CA PRO A 175 -35.06 -27.56 -26.11
C PRO A 175 -35.94 -26.40 -26.58
N ALA A 176 -36.32 -26.38 -27.85
CA ALA A 176 -37.19 -25.36 -28.41
C ALA A 176 -38.53 -25.28 -27.66
N LYS A 177 -39.05 -26.43 -27.21
CA LYS A 177 -40.26 -26.47 -26.36
C LYS A 177 -40.08 -25.72 -25.03
N MET A 178 -38.86 -25.71 -24.48
CA MET A 178 -38.48 -25.03 -23.24
C MET A 178 -37.93 -23.60 -23.47
N ALA A 179 -37.79 -23.13 -24.71
CA ALA A 179 -37.11 -21.89 -25.04
C ALA A 179 -37.73 -20.65 -24.36
N THR A 180 -39.06 -20.57 -24.29
CA THR A 180 -39.77 -19.45 -23.63
C THR A 180 -39.50 -19.42 -22.12
N SER A 181 -39.55 -20.57 -21.46
CA SER A 181 -39.24 -20.70 -20.03
C SER A 181 -37.77 -20.38 -19.76
N ALA A 182 -36.86 -20.87 -20.61
CA ALA A 182 -35.43 -20.60 -20.51
C ALA A 182 -35.09 -19.11 -20.72
N ASN A 183 -35.73 -18.44 -21.68
CA ASN A 183 -35.59 -16.99 -21.88
C ASN A 183 -36.03 -16.19 -20.66
N THR A 184 -37.19 -16.54 -20.12
CA THR A 184 -37.74 -15.89 -18.90
C THR A 184 -36.80 -16.07 -17.71
N PHE A 185 -36.22 -17.26 -17.57
CA PHE A 185 -35.25 -17.57 -16.53
C PHE A 185 -33.94 -16.79 -16.68
N LEU A 186 -33.35 -16.75 -17.87
CA LEU A 186 -32.12 -15.99 -18.13
C LEU A 186 -32.34 -14.48 -17.92
N ALA A 187 -33.49 -13.94 -18.35
CA ALA A 187 -33.85 -12.55 -18.09
C ALA A 187 -33.99 -12.28 -16.58
N SER A 188 -34.65 -13.19 -15.84
CA SER A 188 -34.80 -13.08 -14.39
C SER A 188 -33.45 -13.07 -13.67
N ILE A 189 -32.50 -13.91 -14.09
CA ILE A 189 -31.13 -13.95 -13.56
C ILE A 189 -30.37 -12.66 -13.87
N PHE A 190 -30.52 -12.12 -15.06
CA PHE A 190 -29.89 -10.86 -15.45
C PHE A 190 -30.36 -9.70 -14.56
N TYR A 191 -31.68 -9.54 -14.38
CA TYR A 191 -32.23 -8.51 -13.48
C TYR A 191 -31.82 -8.73 -12.03
N LEU A 192 -31.80 -9.98 -11.55
CA LEU A 192 -31.36 -10.31 -10.20
C LEU A 192 -29.87 -10.01 -9.99
N SER A 193 -29.02 -10.21 -11.02
CA SER A 193 -27.59 -9.86 -10.98
C SER A 193 -27.38 -8.35 -10.84
N ILE A 194 -28.17 -7.54 -11.56
CA ILE A 194 -28.15 -6.07 -11.44
C ILE A 194 -28.59 -5.66 -10.03
N LEU A 195 -29.68 -6.25 -9.52
CA LEU A 195 -30.17 -5.95 -8.17
C LEU A 195 -29.11 -6.26 -7.10
N ASN A 196 -28.46 -7.44 -7.19
CA ASN A 196 -27.39 -7.84 -6.29
C ASN A 196 -26.20 -6.87 -6.35
N PHE A 197 -25.82 -6.41 -7.55
CA PHE A 197 -24.77 -5.41 -7.72
C PHE A 197 -25.13 -4.07 -7.05
N MET A 198 -26.34 -3.57 -7.28
CA MET A 198 -26.80 -2.30 -6.69
C MET A 198 -26.87 -2.37 -5.16
N LEU A 199 -27.39 -3.46 -4.61
CA LEU A 199 -27.42 -3.70 -3.17
C LEU A 199 -26.00 -3.76 -2.58
N ASN A 200 -25.07 -4.46 -3.24
CA ASN A 200 -23.69 -4.57 -2.78
C ASN A 200 -22.95 -3.22 -2.79
N MET A 201 -23.14 -2.41 -3.84
CA MET A 201 -22.58 -1.05 -3.92
C MET A 201 -23.12 -0.15 -2.80
N GLY A 202 -24.42 -0.27 -2.48
CA GLY A 202 -25.03 0.42 -1.35
C GLY A 202 -24.42 0.00 -0.01
N LEU A 203 -24.29 -1.30 0.23
CA LEU A 203 -23.67 -1.87 1.43
C LEU A 203 -22.20 -1.44 1.58
N MET A 204 -21.42 -1.44 0.50
CA MET A 204 -20.01 -1.03 0.53
C MET A 204 -19.86 0.45 0.93
N ARG A 205 -20.69 1.33 0.37
CA ARG A 205 -20.70 2.76 0.75
C ARG A 205 -21.09 2.95 2.22
N TYR A 206 -22.13 2.25 2.67
CA TYR A 206 -22.58 2.33 4.06
C TYR A 206 -21.51 1.84 5.05
N ASN A 207 -20.91 0.68 4.79
CA ASN A 207 -19.88 0.10 5.66
C ASN A 207 -18.61 0.96 5.71
N HIS A 208 -18.27 1.66 4.62
CA HIS A 208 -17.17 2.62 4.61
C HIS A 208 -17.46 3.85 5.49
N ILE A 209 -18.70 4.32 5.55
CA ILE A 209 -19.13 5.40 6.44
C ILE A 209 -19.10 4.95 7.91
N CYS A 210 -19.56 3.73 8.20
CA CYS A 210 -19.53 3.17 9.56
C CYS A 210 -18.10 2.98 10.09
N GLU A 211 -17.17 2.50 9.26
CA GLU A 211 -15.77 2.37 9.63
C GLU A 211 -15.17 3.72 10.04
N LYS A 212 -15.38 4.77 9.23
CA LYS A 212 -14.96 6.16 9.53
C LYS A 212 -15.56 6.74 10.80
N LYS A 213 -16.74 6.29 11.25
CA LYS A 213 -17.37 6.78 12.49
C LYS A 213 -16.83 6.11 13.76
N SER A 214 -16.14 4.97 13.64
CA SER A 214 -15.76 4.11 14.77
C SER A 214 -14.34 4.33 15.33
N HIS A 215 -13.76 5.53 15.16
CA HIS A 215 -12.35 5.84 15.48
C HIS A 215 -11.88 5.49 16.90
N PHE A 216 -12.78 5.46 17.89
CA PHE A 216 -12.41 5.41 19.32
C PHE A 216 -12.80 4.11 20.05
N LYS A 217 -13.44 3.13 19.37
CA LYS A 217 -13.87 1.86 20.00
C LYS A 217 -13.25 0.66 19.28
N VAL A 218 -12.25 0.05 19.90
CA VAL A 218 -11.41 -1.02 19.30
C VAL A 218 -12.23 -2.22 18.80
N LEU A 219 -13.19 -2.71 19.60
CA LEU A 219 -14.02 -3.86 19.24
C LEU A 219 -14.99 -3.57 18.09
N GLU A 220 -15.63 -2.40 18.13
CA GLU A 220 -16.56 -1.95 17.09
C GLU A 220 -15.83 -1.69 15.77
N ARG A 221 -14.61 -1.13 15.85
CA ARG A 221 -13.75 -0.91 14.70
C ARG A 221 -13.29 -2.22 14.06
N TYR A 222 -12.88 -3.21 14.86
CA TYR A 222 -12.50 -4.53 14.34
C TYR A 222 -13.64 -5.15 13.52
N GLN A 223 -14.88 -5.09 14.03
CA GLN A 223 -16.06 -5.64 13.35
C GLN A 223 -16.46 -4.85 12.10
N ASN A 224 -16.34 -3.53 12.12
CA ASN A 224 -16.58 -2.69 10.95
C ASN A 224 -15.55 -2.96 9.86
N ILE A 225 -14.28 -3.18 10.23
CA ILE A 225 -13.20 -3.57 9.31
C ILE A 225 -13.46 -4.97 8.74
N GLU A 226 -13.81 -5.95 9.58
CA GLU A 226 -14.16 -7.32 9.17
C GLU A 226 -15.32 -7.32 8.17
N THR A 227 -16.36 -6.54 8.47
CA THR A 227 -17.55 -6.39 7.62
C THR A 227 -17.21 -5.65 6.32
N LEU A 228 -16.37 -4.62 6.37
CA LEU A 228 -15.94 -3.88 5.18
C LEU A 228 -15.07 -4.74 4.26
N GLN A 229 -14.10 -5.48 4.80
CA GLN A 229 -13.21 -6.34 4.00
C GLN A 229 -13.97 -7.50 3.36
N SER A 230 -14.87 -8.15 4.11
CA SER A 230 -15.72 -9.21 3.57
C SER A 230 -16.71 -8.69 2.51
N THR A 231 -17.33 -7.53 2.70
CA THR A 231 -18.19 -6.89 1.68
C THR A 231 -17.39 -6.52 0.43
N LYS A 232 -16.16 -6.01 0.56
CA LYS A 232 -15.27 -5.74 -0.59
C LYS A 232 -14.97 -7.00 -1.40
N MET A 233 -14.65 -8.11 -0.73
CA MET A 233 -14.40 -9.38 -1.41
C MET A 233 -15.62 -9.86 -2.21
N ILE A 234 -16.82 -9.80 -1.60
CA ILE A 234 -18.08 -10.17 -2.27
C ILE A 234 -18.38 -9.22 -3.44
N SER A 235 -18.01 -7.94 -3.33
CA SER A 235 -18.16 -6.95 -4.39
C SER A 235 -17.41 -7.34 -5.67
N TYR A 236 -16.18 -7.84 -5.53
CA TYR A 236 -15.41 -8.33 -6.68
C TYR A 236 -16.10 -9.52 -7.36
N ILE A 237 -16.62 -10.48 -6.59
CA ILE A 237 -17.31 -11.66 -7.12
C ILE A 237 -18.58 -11.25 -7.90
N ILE A 238 -19.41 -10.37 -7.31
CA ILE A 238 -20.64 -9.90 -7.95
C ILE A 238 -20.33 -9.06 -9.21
N THR A 239 -19.28 -8.24 -9.17
CA THR A 239 -18.84 -7.45 -10.33
C THR A 239 -18.39 -8.35 -11.47
N CYS A 240 -17.55 -9.36 -11.19
CA CYS A 240 -17.12 -10.34 -12.19
C CYS A 240 -18.31 -11.10 -12.80
N GLN A 241 -19.30 -11.47 -11.99
CA GLN A 241 -20.51 -12.13 -12.49
C GLN A 241 -21.38 -11.20 -13.34
N LEU A 242 -21.58 -9.95 -12.92
CA LEU A 242 -22.34 -8.97 -13.72
C LEU A 242 -21.68 -8.76 -15.09
N ILE A 243 -20.35 -8.59 -15.13
CA ILE A 243 -19.60 -8.48 -16.39
C ILE A 243 -19.78 -9.74 -17.23
N SER A 244 -19.67 -10.93 -16.62
CA SER A 244 -19.87 -12.20 -17.32
C SER A 244 -21.28 -12.33 -17.90
N MET A 245 -22.32 -11.91 -17.16
CA MET A 245 -23.70 -11.91 -17.62
C MET A 245 -23.98 -10.87 -18.71
N ILE A 246 -23.33 -9.70 -18.67
CA ILE A 246 -23.42 -8.70 -19.73
C ILE A 246 -22.78 -9.22 -21.02
N ILE A 247 -21.57 -9.80 -20.93
CA ILE A 247 -20.90 -10.41 -22.08
C ILE A 247 -21.77 -11.51 -22.67
N TYR A 248 -22.37 -12.33 -21.80
CA TYR A 248 -23.22 -13.44 -22.18
C TYR A 248 -24.53 -12.98 -22.85
N SER A 249 -25.41 -12.28 -22.11
CA SER A 249 -26.71 -11.85 -22.61
C SER A 249 -26.59 -10.81 -23.74
N GLY A 250 -25.61 -9.93 -23.67
CA GLY A 250 -25.30 -8.95 -24.72
C GLY A 250 -24.76 -9.59 -25.98
N GLY A 251 -23.83 -10.56 -25.85
CA GLY A 251 -23.31 -11.31 -26.99
C GLY A 251 -24.38 -12.12 -27.71
N VAL A 252 -25.25 -12.81 -26.97
CA VAL A 252 -26.40 -13.54 -27.54
C VAL A 252 -27.38 -12.59 -28.23
N TRP A 253 -27.72 -11.46 -27.60
CA TRP A 253 -28.62 -10.47 -28.19
C TRP A 253 -28.06 -9.89 -29.50
N LEU A 254 -26.77 -9.53 -29.53
CA LEU A 254 -26.10 -8.99 -30.71
C LEU A 254 -26.07 -10.00 -31.86
N MET A 255 -25.75 -11.26 -31.57
CA MET A 255 -25.79 -12.34 -32.56
C MET A 255 -27.19 -12.55 -33.13
N ARG A 256 -28.25 -12.39 -32.32
CA ARG A 256 -29.65 -12.49 -32.78
C ARG A 256 -30.03 -11.37 -33.75
N GLN A 257 -29.57 -10.13 -33.50
CA GLN A 257 -29.88 -8.98 -34.35
C GLN A 257 -29.27 -9.11 -35.76
N HIS A 258 -28.07 -9.69 -35.86
CA HIS A 258 -27.35 -9.85 -37.13
C HIS A 258 -27.50 -11.25 -37.76
N THR A 259 -28.53 -12.01 -37.39
CA THR A 259 -28.77 -13.40 -37.86
C THR A 259 -28.90 -13.57 -39.37
N LYS A 260 -29.26 -12.51 -40.11
CA LYS A 260 -29.41 -12.55 -41.57
C LYS A 260 -28.11 -12.29 -42.34
N GLU A 261 -27.11 -11.71 -41.67
CA GLU A 261 -25.83 -11.29 -42.27
C GLU A 261 -24.73 -12.34 -42.05
N ILE A 262 -24.94 -13.29 -41.14
CA ILE A 262 -23.98 -14.32 -40.75
C ILE A 262 -24.34 -15.64 -41.43
N SER A 263 -23.36 -16.31 -42.05
CA SER A 263 -23.58 -17.63 -42.64
C SER A 263 -23.98 -18.65 -41.56
N TYR A 264 -24.87 -19.60 -41.91
CA TYR A 264 -25.42 -20.57 -40.95
C TYR A 264 -24.33 -21.38 -40.22
N VAL A 265 -23.27 -21.77 -40.94
CA VAL A 265 -22.13 -22.52 -40.38
C VAL A 265 -21.29 -21.64 -39.44
N LEU A 266 -21.06 -20.37 -39.80
CA LEU A 266 -20.33 -19.42 -38.93
C LEU A 266 -21.14 -19.10 -37.66
N TYR A 267 -22.45 -18.93 -37.80
CA TYR A 267 -23.36 -18.74 -36.67
C TYR A 267 -23.29 -19.92 -35.69
N LEU A 268 -23.37 -21.16 -36.20
CA LEU A 268 -23.29 -22.37 -35.36
C LEU A 268 -21.91 -22.58 -34.71
N ASN A 269 -20.83 -22.12 -35.33
CA ASN A 269 -19.48 -22.21 -34.75
C ASN A 269 -19.20 -21.12 -33.70
N ILE A 270 -19.80 -19.93 -33.84
CA ILE A 270 -19.65 -18.84 -32.87
C ILE A 270 -20.60 -19.01 -31.68
N ILE A 271 -21.83 -19.47 -31.90
CA ILE A 271 -22.86 -19.56 -30.85
C ILE A 271 -22.51 -20.54 -29.72
N VAL A 272 -21.69 -21.54 -30.03
CA VAL A 272 -21.18 -22.51 -29.05
C VAL A 272 -20.30 -21.83 -27.98
N TRP A 273 -19.67 -20.70 -28.31
CA TRP A 273 -18.90 -19.88 -27.36
C TRP A 273 -19.77 -18.96 -26.48
N LEU A 274 -21.04 -18.76 -26.84
CA LEU A 274 -21.92 -17.76 -26.22
C LEU A 274 -23.12 -18.35 -25.47
N TYR A 275 -23.21 -19.69 -25.34
CA TYR A 275 -24.41 -20.48 -24.99
C TYR A 275 -25.73 -19.70 -25.21
N MET A 276 -26.45 -19.88 -26.34
CA MET A 276 -27.88 -20.25 -26.32
C MET A 276 -28.79 -19.87 -27.50
N LEU A 277 -29.79 -20.76 -27.64
CA LEU A 277 -31.04 -20.82 -28.41
C LEU A 277 -30.97 -21.18 -29.90
N THR A 278 -31.74 -22.22 -30.24
CA THR A 278 -32.14 -22.50 -31.61
C THR A 278 -33.03 -21.37 -32.10
N ARG A 279 -32.77 -20.94 -33.34
CA ARG A 279 -33.52 -19.93 -34.08
C ARG A 279 -35.01 -20.31 -34.13
N ASP A 280 -35.89 -19.43 -33.67
CA ASP A 280 -37.32 -19.51 -34.01
C ASP A 280 -37.43 -19.44 -35.55
N ASN A 281 -38.02 -20.47 -36.16
CA ASN A 281 -38.34 -20.63 -37.59
C ASN A 281 -37.35 -21.38 -38.51
N TYR A 282 -36.81 -22.53 -38.12
CA TYR A 282 -36.45 -23.54 -39.12
C TYR A 282 -37.03 -24.91 -38.74
N ARG A 283 -38.22 -25.22 -39.26
CA ARG A 283 -38.60 -26.61 -39.50
C ARG A 283 -37.64 -27.14 -40.57
N PHE A 284 -36.92 -28.22 -40.26
CA PHE A 284 -36.22 -28.99 -41.27
C PHE A 284 -37.29 -29.65 -42.17
N SER A 285 -37.59 -29.00 -43.28
CA SER A 285 -38.21 -29.65 -44.44
C SER A 285 -37.18 -29.69 -45.55
N ASP A 286 -36.98 -30.89 -46.10
CA ASP A 286 -36.27 -31.18 -47.33
C ASP A 286 -36.31 -30.04 -48.35
N THR A 287 -35.16 -29.68 -48.91
CA THR A 287 -34.95 -29.69 -50.36
C THR A 287 -33.51 -29.30 -50.71
N SER A 288 -32.95 -30.09 -51.61
CA SER A 288 -31.80 -29.85 -52.48
C SER A 288 -31.80 -28.45 -53.11
N ASP A 289 -30.68 -27.72 -53.05
CA ASP A 289 -29.89 -27.38 -54.24
C ASP A 289 -28.72 -26.41 -53.95
N LYS A 290 -27.58 -26.76 -54.55
CA LYS A 290 -26.50 -25.93 -55.15
C LYS A 290 -26.01 -24.67 -54.41
N PHE A 291 -24.73 -24.65 -54.06
CA PHE A 291 -23.79 -23.63 -54.56
C PHE A 291 -22.34 -24.13 -54.52
N CYS A 292 -21.66 -24.01 -55.67
CA CYS A 292 -20.27 -24.41 -55.92
C CYS A 292 -19.26 -23.34 -55.47
N SER A 293 -18.07 -23.85 -55.09
CA SER A 293 -16.70 -23.32 -55.24
C SER A 293 -16.46 -21.81 -55.42
N SER A 294 -15.57 -21.23 -54.60
CA SER A 294 -14.34 -20.60 -55.10
C SER A 294 -13.32 -20.31 -53.99
N THR A 295 -12.06 -20.43 -54.41
CA THR A 295 -10.72 -20.25 -53.83
C THR A 295 -10.39 -18.93 -53.11
N GLY A 296 -9.38 -18.98 -52.22
CA GLY A 296 -8.46 -17.86 -51.90
C GLY A 296 -8.15 -17.71 -50.40
N SER A 297 -7.17 -18.43 -49.83
CA SER A 297 -5.83 -17.95 -49.42
C SER A 297 -5.80 -16.66 -48.57
N TYR A 298 -5.20 -16.68 -47.36
CA TYR A 298 -4.07 -15.82 -46.92
C TYR A 298 -3.67 -16.12 -45.44
N TYR A 299 -2.48 -16.70 -45.30
CA TYR A 299 -1.39 -16.55 -44.29
C TYR A 299 -1.51 -16.94 -42.80
N LEU A 300 -0.66 -17.94 -42.47
CA LEU A 300 0.12 -18.15 -41.25
C LEU A 300 1.00 -16.93 -40.90
N PHE A 301 1.22 -16.69 -39.60
CA PHE A 301 2.49 -16.18 -39.08
C PHE A 301 2.86 -16.90 -37.76
N ILE A 302 4.00 -17.61 -37.83
CA ILE A 302 4.77 -18.16 -36.71
C ILE A 302 5.83 -17.11 -36.37
N LEU A 303 6.07 -16.84 -35.08
CA LEU A 303 7.39 -16.38 -34.63
C LEU A 303 7.85 -17.18 -33.43
N GLU A 304 8.94 -17.90 -33.69
CA GLU A 304 9.68 -18.78 -32.82
C GLU A 304 10.74 -17.99 -32.02
N SER A 305 11.22 -18.65 -30.98
CA SER A 305 12.23 -18.20 -30.03
C SER A 305 13.56 -17.76 -30.65
N LYS A 306 14.22 -16.79 -30.00
CA LYS A 306 15.69 -16.68 -30.02
C LYS A 306 16.24 -16.64 -28.60
N LYS A 307 16.90 -17.73 -28.23
CA LYS A 307 17.90 -17.83 -27.15
C LYS A 307 19.27 -17.78 -27.82
N THR A 308 20.13 -16.79 -27.51
CA THR A 308 21.60 -16.99 -27.45
C THR A 308 22.30 -15.82 -26.74
N THR A 309 22.94 -16.15 -25.62
CA THR A 309 24.31 -15.76 -25.21
C THR A 309 24.71 -14.27 -25.16
N ILE A 310 24.43 -13.64 -24.01
CA ILE A 310 25.29 -12.61 -23.38
C ILE A 310 25.12 -12.86 -21.87
N ILE A 311 26.07 -13.49 -21.16
CA ILE A 311 25.87 -13.76 -19.71
C ILE A 311 27.02 -13.26 -18.81
N ASN A 312 28.22 -12.97 -19.33
CA ASN A 312 29.32 -12.61 -18.42
C ASN A 312 29.68 -11.11 -18.36
N LEU A 313 29.06 -10.24 -19.16
CA LEU A 313 29.13 -8.77 -18.98
C LEU A 313 27.86 -8.18 -18.31
N ASP A 314 26.85 -9.03 -18.10
CA ASP A 314 25.49 -8.60 -17.74
C ASP A 314 25.29 -8.54 -16.23
N LEU A 315 26.13 -9.20 -15.42
CA LEU A 315 25.92 -9.31 -13.97
C LEU A 315 26.18 -8.00 -13.20
N GLU A 316 27.24 -7.26 -13.54
CA GLU A 316 27.51 -5.95 -12.91
C GLU A 316 26.50 -4.89 -13.39
N LEU A 317 26.20 -4.84 -14.69
CA LEU A 317 25.20 -3.92 -15.23
C LEU A 317 23.79 -4.21 -14.68
N LYS A 318 23.42 -5.49 -14.57
CA LYS A 318 22.14 -5.91 -13.97
C LYS A 318 22.09 -5.65 -12.46
N SER A 319 23.22 -5.75 -11.76
CA SER A 319 23.35 -5.36 -10.36
C SER A 319 23.13 -3.85 -10.16
N GLU A 320 23.74 -3.01 -11.00
CA GLU A 320 23.49 -1.56 -10.96
C GLU A 320 22.05 -1.20 -11.31
N LEU A 321 21.44 -1.86 -12.32
CA LEU A 321 20.04 -1.64 -12.69
C LEU A 321 19.03 -2.00 -11.57
N MET A 322 19.41 -2.85 -10.61
CA MET A 322 18.56 -3.23 -9.48
C MET A 322 18.59 -2.23 -8.31
N LYS A 323 19.51 -1.25 -8.33
CA LYS A 323 19.58 -0.23 -7.27
C LYS A 323 18.34 0.64 -7.26
N LEU A 324 17.81 0.92 -6.07
CA LEU A 324 16.62 1.76 -5.88
C LEU A 324 16.81 3.20 -6.41
N GLU A 325 18.04 3.70 -6.42
CA GLU A 325 18.37 5.02 -6.97
C GLU A 325 18.23 5.09 -8.50
N ASN A 326 18.31 3.95 -9.19
CA ASN A 326 18.25 3.86 -10.66
C ASN A 326 16.82 3.63 -11.19
N ILE A 327 15.81 3.56 -10.32
CA ILE A 327 14.41 3.43 -10.73
C ILE A 327 14.03 4.59 -11.68
N PRO A 328 13.48 4.38 -12.88
CA PRO A 328 13.17 5.48 -13.78
C PRO A 328 11.95 6.28 -13.29
N MET A 329 12.12 7.57 -13.02
CA MET A 329 11.03 8.48 -12.68
C MET A 329 11.39 9.95 -12.98
N ASP A 330 10.38 10.77 -13.28
CA ASP A 330 10.53 12.22 -13.47
C ASP A 330 10.57 12.93 -12.11
N CYS A 331 11.78 13.16 -11.59
CA CYS A 331 11.98 13.93 -10.36
C CYS A 331 12.25 15.41 -10.59
N GLU A 332 12.68 15.80 -11.79
CA GLU A 332 12.95 17.20 -12.09
C GLU A 332 11.69 18.05 -11.93
N SER A 333 10.55 17.55 -12.43
CA SER A 333 9.26 18.23 -12.30
C SER A 333 8.72 18.26 -10.86
N VAL A 334 9.18 17.35 -10.00
CA VAL A 334 8.76 17.27 -8.58
C VAL A 334 9.63 18.17 -7.71
N VAL A 335 10.94 18.19 -7.98
CA VAL A 335 11.95 18.97 -7.23
C VAL A 335 11.88 20.45 -7.56
N ASN A 336 11.71 20.81 -8.84
CA ASN A 336 11.65 22.20 -9.27
C ASN A 336 10.23 22.79 -9.23
N GLY A 337 9.22 21.97 -8.91
CA GLY A 337 7.82 22.35 -9.09
C GLY A 337 7.36 22.28 -10.54
N THR A 338 6.06 22.10 -10.73
CA THR A 338 5.42 22.15 -12.05
C THR A 338 3.96 22.52 -11.91
N GLU A 339 3.46 23.42 -12.77
CA GLU A 339 2.03 23.73 -12.85
C GLU A 339 1.25 22.71 -13.71
N ASP A 340 1.94 21.85 -14.48
CA ASP A 340 1.29 20.80 -15.28
C ASP A 340 0.63 19.73 -14.39
N PHE A 341 -0.70 19.82 -14.29
CA PHE A 341 -1.54 18.88 -13.56
C PHE A 341 -1.28 17.41 -13.94
N ARG A 342 -0.95 17.10 -15.19
CA ARG A 342 -0.71 15.71 -15.62
C ARG A 342 0.58 15.14 -15.00
N LYS A 343 1.62 15.97 -14.87
CA LYS A 343 2.88 15.57 -14.23
C LYS A 343 2.68 15.36 -12.73
N ILE A 344 2.00 16.29 -12.06
CA ILE A 344 1.62 16.14 -10.64
C ILE A 344 0.82 14.87 -10.43
N TRP A 345 -0.25 14.67 -11.22
CA TRP A 345 -1.11 13.49 -11.08
C TRP A 345 -0.35 12.19 -11.31
N ARG A 346 0.54 12.13 -12.30
CA ARG A 346 1.40 10.95 -12.54
C ARG A 346 2.32 10.68 -11.35
N ALA A 347 2.97 11.71 -10.80
CA ALA A 347 3.85 11.56 -9.66
C ALA A 347 3.08 11.12 -8.40
N LYS A 348 1.92 11.72 -8.11
CA LYS A 348 1.08 11.34 -6.95
C LYS A 348 0.60 9.89 -7.00
N ASN A 349 0.27 9.40 -8.20
CA ASN A 349 -0.18 8.03 -8.42
C ASN A 349 0.93 7.05 -8.80
N TRP A 350 2.18 7.52 -8.89
CA TRP A 350 3.32 6.64 -9.14
C TRP A 350 3.49 5.69 -7.96
N ASN A 351 3.70 4.42 -8.26
CA ASN A 351 3.86 3.39 -7.25
C ASN A 351 4.92 2.38 -7.70
N TRP A 352 5.55 1.73 -6.73
CA TRP A 352 6.57 0.72 -6.95
C TRP A 352 6.42 -0.41 -5.95
N HIS A 353 6.70 -1.64 -6.40
CA HIS A 353 6.56 -2.84 -5.56
C HIS A 353 7.78 -3.02 -4.64
N PHE A 354 7.80 -2.31 -3.52
CA PHE A 354 8.83 -2.49 -2.48
C PHE A 354 8.66 -3.79 -1.66
N GLY A 355 7.50 -4.46 -1.79
CA GLY A 355 7.18 -5.67 -1.03
C GLY A 355 8.10 -6.86 -1.33
N ASP A 356 8.63 -6.96 -2.56
CA ASP A 356 9.56 -8.04 -2.92
C ASP A 356 10.92 -7.87 -2.21
N ILE A 357 11.40 -6.62 -2.10
CA ILE A 357 12.62 -6.28 -1.37
C ILE A 357 12.43 -6.50 0.14
N GLU A 358 11.28 -6.08 0.68
CA GLU A 358 10.92 -6.31 2.08
C GLU A 358 10.90 -7.81 2.41
N LYS A 359 10.30 -8.61 1.52
CA LYS A 359 10.26 -10.07 1.66
C LYS A 359 11.67 -10.68 1.63
N GLU A 360 12.50 -10.30 0.67
CA GLU A 360 13.89 -10.79 0.56
C GLU A 360 14.71 -10.44 1.80
N LEU A 361 14.55 -9.23 2.36
CA LEU A 361 15.19 -8.82 3.60
C LEU A 361 14.74 -9.63 4.82
N PHE A 362 13.47 -10.02 4.91
CA PHE A 362 12.94 -10.81 6.04
C PHE A 362 13.19 -12.31 5.92
N GLU A 363 13.33 -12.85 4.71
CA GLU A 363 13.50 -14.29 4.47
C GLU A 363 14.97 -14.73 4.38
N THR A 364 15.91 -13.81 4.12
CA THR A 364 17.34 -14.14 4.01
C THR A 364 18.01 -14.41 5.36
N GLU A 365 18.98 -15.32 5.38
CA GLU A 365 19.85 -15.55 6.54
C GLU A 365 20.98 -14.51 6.63
N ASP A 366 21.48 -14.05 5.48
CA ASP A 366 22.48 -12.99 5.37
C ASP A 366 21.91 -11.78 4.62
N ILE A 367 21.85 -10.65 5.31
CA ILE A 367 21.26 -9.42 4.79
C ILE A 367 22.26 -8.60 3.96
N CYS A 368 23.57 -8.79 4.12
CA CYS A 368 24.57 -7.93 3.47
C CYS A 368 24.52 -8.02 1.94
N PRO A 369 24.39 -9.21 1.32
CA PRO A 369 24.23 -9.33 -0.13
C PRO A 369 22.94 -8.67 -0.65
N VAL A 370 21.84 -8.77 0.11
CA VAL A 370 20.55 -8.12 -0.24
C VAL A 370 20.68 -6.60 -0.16
N ILE A 371 21.39 -6.11 0.87
CA ILE A 371 21.69 -4.69 1.01
C ILE A 371 22.55 -4.20 -0.16
N GLU A 372 23.62 -4.91 -0.50
CA GLU A 372 24.51 -4.56 -1.62
C GLU A 372 23.78 -4.68 -2.98
N LYS A 373 22.76 -5.52 -3.11
CA LYS A 373 21.96 -5.64 -4.33
C LYS A 373 21.04 -4.43 -4.57
N TYR A 374 20.34 -3.92 -3.54
CA TYR A 374 19.29 -2.91 -3.74
C TYR A 374 19.65 -1.50 -3.26
N PHE A 375 20.56 -1.37 -2.29
CA PHE A 375 20.85 -0.10 -1.62
C PHE A 375 22.31 0.31 -1.84
N SER A 376 22.54 1.61 -1.98
CA SER A 376 23.87 2.16 -2.24
C SER A 376 24.41 2.84 -0.99
N PHE A 377 25.35 2.18 -0.32
CA PHE A 377 26.05 2.72 0.84
C PHE A 377 27.43 3.23 0.40
N SER A 378 27.82 4.42 0.89
CA SER A 378 29.14 4.99 0.62
C SER A 378 30.23 4.11 1.22
N LYS A 379 31.18 3.63 0.39
CA LYS A 379 32.31 2.80 0.85
C LYS A 379 33.50 3.64 1.34
N LEU A 380 33.59 4.90 0.90
CA LEU A 380 34.68 5.83 1.21
C LEU A 380 34.12 7.23 1.48
N ALA A 381 34.86 8.05 2.22
CA ALA A 381 34.56 9.48 2.34
C ALA A 381 34.76 10.17 0.98
N LEU A 382 33.83 11.04 0.60
CA LEU A 382 33.84 11.69 -0.72
C LEU A 382 34.74 12.93 -0.77
N SER A 383 35.09 13.50 0.38
CA SER A 383 36.05 14.61 0.52
C SER A 383 36.86 14.52 1.81
N GLU A 384 38.02 15.17 1.85
CA GLU A 384 38.84 15.23 3.06
C GLU A 384 38.14 16.05 4.16
N GLU A 385 37.39 17.09 3.78
CA GLU A 385 36.57 17.88 4.71
C GLU A 385 35.56 17.00 5.47
N GLU A 386 34.89 16.08 4.76
CA GLU A 386 33.94 15.14 5.39
C GLU A 386 34.63 14.09 6.25
N LYS A 387 35.86 13.68 5.88
CA LYS A 387 36.65 12.68 6.59
C LYS A 387 37.20 13.19 7.92
N GLU A 388 37.61 14.46 7.96
CA GLU A 388 38.16 15.11 9.15
C GLU A 388 37.07 15.56 10.15
N TYR A 389 35.79 15.54 9.74
CA TYR A 389 34.68 15.99 10.57
C TYR A 389 33.60 14.89 10.76
N PRO A 390 33.93 13.80 11.48
CA PRO A 390 33.00 12.70 11.70
C PRO A 390 31.80 13.12 12.56
N LEU A 391 30.62 12.60 12.20
CA LEU A 391 29.34 12.88 12.84
C LEU A 391 28.78 11.63 13.53
N ALA A 392 27.88 11.83 14.49
CA ALA A 392 27.20 10.77 15.20
C ALA A 392 25.68 10.88 15.01
N TYR A 393 25.03 9.77 14.66
CA TYR A 393 23.59 9.71 14.47
C TYR A 393 22.95 8.68 15.40
N GLY A 394 21.98 9.13 16.20
CA GLY A 394 21.11 8.26 16.99
C GLY A 394 19.78 8.09 16.28
N LEU A 395 19.31 6.85 16.12
CA LEU A 395 18.06 6.52 15.44
C LEU A 395 17.16 5.68 16.35
N VAL A 396 15.88 6.03 16.41
CA VAL A 396 14.84 5.16 16.99
C VAL A 396 13.90 4.70 15.89
N VAL A 397 13.76 3.38 15.74
CA VAL A 397 13.02 2.74 14.64
C VAL A 397 12.09 1.64 15.15
N PHE A 398 10.97 1.41 14.44
CA PHE A 398 9.99 0.39 14.85
C PHE A 398 9.23 -0.30 13.72
N LYS A 399 9.36 0.16 12.46
CA LYS A 399 8.68 -0.42 11.29
C LYS A 399 9.28 0.06 9.95
N ASN A 400 8.68 -0.39 8.84
CA ASN A 400 8.98 0.00 7.46
C ASN A 400 10.45 -0.25 7.08
N ILE A 401 10.86 -1.52 7.01
CA ILE A 401 12.27 -1.91 6.92
C ILE A 401 12.97 -1.31 5.68
N VAL A 402 12.32 -1.34 4.51
CA VAL A 402 12.89 -0.80 3.27
C VAL A 402 13.16 0.70 3.41
N GLN A 403 12.21 1.45 3.96
CA GLN A 403 12.38 2.88 4.20
C GLN A 403 13.54 3.18 5.15
N VAL A 404 13.66 2.40 6.24
CA VAL A 404 14.75 2.59 7.22
C VAL A 404 16.11 2.29 6.58
N ILE A 405 16.24 1.23 5.79
CA ILE A 405 17.50 0.93 5.09
C ILE A 405 17.80 2.00 4.01
N MET A 406 16.79 2.52 3.31
CA MET A 406 16.97 3.67 2.41
C MET A 406 17.47 4.91 3.17
N GLN A 407 16.84 5.26 4.29
CA GLN A 407 17.29 6.37 5.14
C GLN A 407 18.74 6.16 5.60
N LEU A 408 19.06 4.98 6.12
CA LEU A 408 20.44 4.66 6.53
C LEU A 408 21.41 4.80 5.36
N SER A 409 21.05 4.30 4.17
CA SER A 409 21.94 4.37 3.01
C SER A 409 22.39 5.78 2.67
N ILE A 410 21.51 6.78 2.85
CA ILE A 410 21.78 8.17 2.46
C ILE A 410 22.48 8.98 3.55
N PHE A 411 22.27 8.65 4.82
CA PHE A 411 23.06 9.22 5.93
C PHE A 411 24.42 8.54 6.10
N TYR A 412 24.55 7.28 5.69
CA TYR A 412 25.74 6.49 5.96
C TYR A 412 26.98 7.05 5.29
N GLN A 413 28.00 7.26 6.11
CA GLN A 413 29.36 7.50 5.67
C GLN A 413 30.30 6.67 6.56
N PRO A 414 31.40 6.13 6.02
CA PRO A 414 32.29 5.22 6.75
C PRO A 414 32.98 5.88 7.96
N GLN A 415 33.20 7.19 7.93
CA GLN A 415 33.81 7.94 9.03
C GLN A 415 32.84 8.29 10.17
N HIS A 416 31.53 8.20 9.94
CA HIS A 416 30.51 8.56 10.94
C HIS A 416 30.24 7.40 11.90
N LEU A 417 29.49 7.69 12.97
CA LEU A 417 29.02 6.70 13.92
C LEU A 417 27.49 6.65 13.93
N PHE A 418 26.94 5.44 13.98
CA PHE A 418 25.51 5.23 14.03
C PHE A 418 25.13 4.37 15.21
N CYS A 419 24.10 4.78 15.93
CA CYS A 419 23.43 3.93 16.90
C CYS A 419 21.94 3.86 16.59
N ILE A 420 21.40 2.65 16.55
CA ILE A 420 20.00 2.39 16.26
C ILE A 420 19.40 1.68 17.47
N THR A 421 18.34 2.23 18.05
CA THR A 421 17.49 1.53 19.01
C THR A 421 16.20 1.09 18.33
N VAL A 422 15.91 -0.21 18.40
CA VAL A 422 14.66 -0.78 17.88
C VAL A 422 13.68 -0.91 19.02
N ASP A 423 12.46 -0.41 18.83
CA ASP A 423 11.41 -0.52 19.84
C ASP A 423 11.07 -1.98 20.15
N GLN A 424 10.93 -2.31 21.44
CA GLN A 424 10.64 -3.68 21.89
C GLN A 424 9.32 -4.24 21.31
N ASN A 425 8.33 -3.38 21.05
CA ASN A 425 7.04 -3.76 20.46
C ASN A 425 7.13 -4.13 18.97
N SER A 426 8.29 -3.95 18.34
CA SER A 426 8.49 -4.29 16.93
C SER A 426 8.48 -5.81 16.71
N PRO A 427 7.96 -6.30 15.57
CA PRO A 427 7.98 -7.73 15.24
C PRO A 427 9.38 -8.32 15.28
N GLU A 428 9.51 -9.60 15.68
CA GLU A 428 10.82 -10.27 15.79
C GLU A 428 11.57 -10.30 14.46
N ILE A 429 10.87 -10.53 13.34
CA ILE A 429 11.44 -10.48 11.99
C ILE A 429 12.08 -9.12 11.67
N TYR A 430 11.50 -8.03 12.18
CA TYR A 430 12.04 -6.68 11.98
C TYR A 430 13.28 -6.45 12.85
N LYS A 431 13.23 -6.87 14.11
CA LYS A 431 14.36 -6.80 15.04
C LYS A 431 15.56 -7.58 14.50
N ASN A 432 15.35 -8.80 14.00
CA ASN A 432 16.40 -9.66 13.44
C ASN A 432 17.16 -9.00 12.28
N VAL A 433 16.45 -8.31 11.37
CA VAL A 433 17.10 -7.61 10.25
C VAL A 433 17.94 -6.44 10.76
N ILE A 434 17.37 -5.57 11.60
CA ILE A 434 18.10 -4.40 12.10
C ILE A 434 19.30 -4.83 12.96
N GLN A 435 19.15 -5.83 13.83
CA GLN A 435 20.25 -6.37 14.64
C GLN A 435 21.37 -7.02 13.83
N SER A 436 21.11 -7.40 12.57
CA SER A 436 22.12 -7.95 11.67
C SER A 436 22.93 -6.87 10.94
N LEU A 437 22.51 -5.59 10.95
CA LEU A 437 23.21 -4.50 10.26
C LEU A 437 24.68 -4.32 10.68
N PRO A 438 25.08 -4.46 11.97
CA PRO A 438 26.48 -4.37 12.36
C PRO A 438 27.39 -5.41 11.72
N LYS A 439 26.84 -6.51 11.17
CA LYS A 439 27.63 -7.48 10.39
C LYS A 439 28.09 -6.90 9.05
N CYS A 440 27.32 -5.96 8.49
CA CYS A 440 27.63 -5.30 7.21
C CYS A 440 28.38 -3.98 7.41
N PHE A 441 28.19 -3.32 8.55
CA PHE A 441 28.71 -1.98 8.83
C PHE A 441 29.32 -1.90 10.22
N GLU A 442 30.65 -1.82 10.30
CA GLU A 442 31.40 -1.84 11.56
C GLU A 442 31.14 -0.61 12.45
N ASN A 443 30.79 0.52 11.85
CA ASN A 443 30.50 1.78 12.52
C ASN A 443 29.01 1.94 12.93
N MET A 444 28.23 0.86 12.87
CA MET A 444 26.85 0.81 13.37
C MET A 444 26.74 -0.03 14.64
N ASN A 445 25.98 0.47 15.62
CA ASN A 445 25.57 -0.31 16.79
C ASN A 445 24.05 -0.36 16.90
N VAL A 446 23.53 -1.51 17.34
CA VAL A 446 22.09 -1.74 17.42
C VAL A 446 21.72 -2.25 18.80
N PHE A 447 20.68 -1.68 19.37
CA PHE A 447 20.11 -2.07 20.66
C PHE A 447 18.62 -2.38 20.51
N ILE A 448 18.14 -3.36 21.26
CA ILE A 448 16.71 -3.52 21.50
C ILE A 448 16.36 -2.67 22.72
N GLY A 449 15.44 -1.73 22.51
CA GLY A 449 15.06 -0.72 23.49
C GLY A 449 14.00 -1.21 24.48
N GLU A 450 13.42 -0.26 25.20
CA GLU A 450 12.21 -0.45 25.99
C GLU A 450 10.96 -0.34 25.12
N GLU A 451 9.84 -0.86 25.64
CA GLU A 451 8.52 -0.69 25.03
C GLU A 451 8.14 0.80 25.04
N SER A 452 7.82 1.33 23.86
CA SER A 452 7.35 2.71 23.75
C SER A 452 5.94 2.77 23.21
N GLU A 453 5.16 3.66 23.81
CA GLU A 453 3.88 4.15 23.28
C GLU A 453 4.02 5.65 23.08
N TRP A 454 3.13 6.24 22.28
CA TRP A 454 3.19 7.68 22.03
C TRP A 454 3.05 8.46 23.35
N GLY A 455 4.04 9.34 23.61
CA GLY A 455 4.13 10.15 24.81
C GLY A 455 4.66 9.41 26.06
N SER A 456 5.10 8.16 25.93
CA SER A 456 5.70 7.40 27.04
C SER A 456 7.20 7.72 27.22
N PHE A 457 7.71 7.45 28.42
CA PHE A 457 9.15 7.59 28.71
C PHE A 457 10.04 6.61 27.93
N GLY A 458 9.48 5.50 27.43
CA GLY A 458 10.20 4.52 26.62
C GLY A 458 10.87 5.16 25.40
N ILE A 459 10.20 6.15 24.78
CA ILE A 459 10.77 6.92 23.65
C ILE A 459 12.06 7.62 24.09
N LEU A 460 11.99 8.46 25.14
CA LEU A 460 13.16 9.19 25.63
C LEU A 460 14.27 8.24 26.09
N LYS A 461 13.92 7.12 26.72
CA LYS A 461 14.89 6.12 27.18
C LYS A 461 15.62 5.46 25.99
N ASN A 462 14.90 5.14 24.93
CA ASN A 462 15.48 4.59 23.70
C ASN A 462 16.41 5.61 23.02
N VAL A 463 15.99 6.87 22.91
CA VAL A 463 16.83 7.95 22.40
C VAL A 463 18.10 8.11 23.25
N TYR A 464 17.95 8.16 24.58
CA TYR A 464 19.07 8.36 25.50
C TYR A 464 20.05 7.19 25.50
N THR A 465 19.59 5.96 25.26
CA THR A 465 20.45 4.77 25.18
C THR A 465 21.48 4.92 24.06
N CYS A 466 21.04 5.33 22.87
CA CYS A 466 21.96 5.57 21.77
C CYS A 466 22.85 6.79 21.99
N PHE A 467 22.28 7.87 22.51
CA PHE A 467 23.04 9.07 22.85
C PHE A 467 24.17 8.77 23.85
N GLU A 468 23.90 8.02 24.92
CA GLU A 468 24.88 7.61 25.93
C GLU A 468 25.96 6.71 25.34
N HIS A 469 25.57 5.73 24.51
CA HIS A 469 26.51 4.81 23.86
C HIS A 469 27.49 5.55 22.92
N LEU A 470 26.96 6.42 22.05
CA LEU A 470 27.78 7.21 21.12
C LEU A 470 28.70 8.18 21.85
N THR A 471 28.23 8.79 22.94
CA THR A 471 29.04 9.69 23.79
C THR A 471 30.22 8.97 24.44
N LYS A 472 30.02 7.75 24.94
CA LYS A 472 31.09 6.95 25.56
C LYS A 472 32.05 6.32 24.56
N SER A 473 31.78 6.40 23.26
CA SER A 473 32.68 5.91 22.22
C SER A 473 34.01 6.66 22.23
N LYS A 474 35.10 5.96 21.87
CA LYS A 474 36.45 6.54 21.76
C LYS A 474 36.66 7.34 20.47
N ASN A 475 35.81 7.13 19.45
CA ASN A 475 35.96 7.79 18.14
C ASN A 475 35.72 9.28 18.27
N ASP A 476 36.49 10.13 17.59
CA ASP A 476 36.49 11.61 17.71
C ASP A 476 35.38 12.35 16.91
N TRP A 477 34.13 11.88 16.98
CA TRP A 477 32.99 12.58 16.36
C TRP A 477 32.77 13.98 16.94
N LYS A 478 32.21 14.90 16.13
CA LYS A 478 32.11 16.34 16.44
C LYS A 478 30.70 16.78 16.85
N TYR A 479 29.69 16.31 16.12
CA TYR A 479 28.29 16.61 16.38
C TYR A 479 27.43 15.36 16.40
N TYR A 480 26.41 15.37 17.26
CA TYR A 480 25.38 14.36 17.34
C TYR A 480 24.05 14.92 16.84
N GLN A 481 23.32 14.11 16.06
CA GLN A 481 21.94 14.38 15.67
C GLN A 481 21.05 13.18 15.97
N TYR A 482 19.85 13.46 16.50
CA TYR A 482 18.82 12.44 16.68
C TYR A 482 17.81 12.42 15.52
N LEU A 483 17.56 11.23 14.97
CA LEU A 483 16.65 10.96 13.86
C LEU A 483 15.58 9.91 14.23
N SER A 484 14.42 10.04 13.59
CA SER A 484 13.37 9.01 13.59
C SER A 484 13.43 8.17 12.30
N GLY A 485 12.82 6.97 12.30
CA GLY A 485 12.69 6.13 11.09
C GLY A 485 11.85 6.72 9.94
N THR A 486 11.43 7.98 10.05
CA THR A 486 10.61 8.69 9.05
C THR A 486 11.21 10.01 8.60
N ASP A 487 12.46 10.28 9.00
CA ASP A 487 13.20 11.48 8.62
C ASP A 487 14.01 11.19 7.34
N LEU A 488 14.05 12.15 6.42
CA LEU A 488 14.97 12.12 5.28
C LEU A 488 15.85 13.36 5.27
N PRO A 489 17.11 13.27 4.83
CA PRO A 489 17.97 14.44 4.75
C PRO A 489 17.46 15.39 3.67
N MET A 490 17.63 16.69 3.90
CA MET A 490 17.47 17.76 2.90
C MET A 490 18.81 18.36 2.48
N ARG A 491 19.88 18.02 3.21
CA ARG A 491 21.25 18.44 2.98
C ARG A 491 22.12 17.22 2.72
N THR A 492 23.14 17.39 1.88
CA THR A 492 24.17 16.37 1.66
C THR A 492 25.09 16.27 2.88
N ASN A 493 25.89 15.22 2.96
CA ASN A 493 26.84 15.09 4.07
C ASN A 493 27.86 16.25 4.13
N LEU A 494 28.41 16.66 2.98
CA LEU A 494 29.32 17.80 2.90
C LEU A 494 28.66 19.10 3.41
N GLU A 495 27.42 19.36 3.02
CA GLU A 495 26.66 20.53 3.50
C GLU A 495 26.40 20.44 5.01
N MET A 496 26.01 19.26 5.52
CA MET A 496 25.84 19.05 6.96
C MET A 496 27.15 19.33 7.72
N VAL A 497 28.29 18.84 7.23
CA VAL A 497 29.60 19.11 7.83
C VAL A 497 29.89 20.61 7.88
N ARG A 498 29.65 21.35 6.79
CA ARG A 498 29.84 22.81 6.75
C ARG A 498 28.90 23.55 7.68
N ILE A 499 27.62 23.16 7.74
CA ILE A 499 26.65 23.72 8.69
C ILE A 499 27.10 23.47 10.13
N PHE A 500 27.51 22.25 10.48
CA PHE A 500 27.95 21.93 11.84
C PHE A 500 29.23 22.65 12.25
N LYS A 501 30.16 22.89 11.30
CA LYS A 501 31.29 23.80 11.52
C LYS A 501 30.82 25.23 11.81
N ALA A 502 29.86 25.74 11.04
CA ALA A 502 29.28 27.08 11.21
C ALA A 502 28.53 27.25 12.55
N LEU A 503 27.93 26.18 13.10
CA LEU A 503 27.30 26.21 14.42
C LEU A 503 28.29 26.41 15.58
N ASN A 504 29.60 26.25 15.35
CA ASN A 504 30.69 26.57 16.27
C ASN A 504 30.50 26.12 17.73
N GLY A 505 30.07 24.88 17.95
CA GLY A 505 29.86 24.34 19.30
C GLY A 505 28.54 24.77 19.97
N SER A 506 27.62 25.39 19.24
CA SER A 506 26.26 25.65 19.73
C SER A 506 25.37 24.41 19.67
N ILE A 507 24.42 24.34 20.60
CA ILE A 507 23.33 23.36 20.60
C ILE A 507 22.16 23.93 19.79
N ASN A 508 21.65 23.17 18.82
CA ASN A 508 20.42 23.52 18.10
C ASN A 508 19.26 22.62 18.56
N THR A 509 18.35 23.21 19.34
CA THR A 509 17.07 22.64 19.74
C THR A 509 16.05 23.76 19.76
N ASP A 510 14.83 23.50 19.34
CA ASP A 510 13.76 24.46 19.51
C ASP A 510 13.30 24.50 20.97
N VAL A 511 12.73 25.61 21.36
CA VAL A 511 12.38 25.93 22.74
C VAL A 511 10.96 26.45 22.73
N SER A 512 10.13 26.09 23.71
CA SER A 512 8.85 26.76 23.93
C SER A 512 8.41 26.64 25.39
N THR A 513 7.29 27.27 25.71
CA THR A 513 6.69 27.16 27.05
C THR A 513 6.23 25.72 27.26
N PHE A 514 6.62 25.12 28.38
CA PHE A 514 6.21 23.77 28.72
C PHE A 514 4.74 23.74 29.13
N GLU A 515 3.93 22.87 28.50
CA GLU A 515 2.49 22.86 28.73
C GLU A 515 2.13 22.30 30.11
N THR A 516 1.25 23.01 30.84
CA THR A 516 0.83 22.62 32.20
C THR A 516 0.21 21.22 32.26
N ASN A 517 -0.49 20.81 31.20
CA ASN A 517 -1.10 19.49 31.10
C ASN A 517 -0.09 18.33 31.18
N ARG A 518 1.19 18.57 30.85
CA ARG A 518 2.25 17.55 30.94
C ARG A 518 2.74 17.31 32.37
N TYR A 519 2.39 18.18 33.32
CA TYR A 519 2.67 18.03 34.75
C TYR A 519 1.62 17.24 35.53
N LYS A 520 0.49 16.83 34.93
CA LYS A 520 -0.66 16.28 35.69
C LYS A 520 -0.31 15.16 36.68
N ASN A 521 0.67 14.33 36.37
CA ASN A 521 1.10 13.21 37.23
C ASN A 521 2.19 13.59 38.25
N MET A 522 2.65 14.84 38.23
CA MET A 522 3.77 15.37 39.02
C MET A 522 3.37 16.64 39.80
N GLU A 523 2.07 16.86 39.97
CA GLU A 523 1.56 18.00 40.74
C GLU A 523 2.11 17.96 42.18
N GLY A 524 2.66 19.09 42.64
CA GLY A 524 3.33 19.19 43.94
C GLY A 524 4.78 18.67 43.99
N VAL A 525 5.29 18.03 42.93
CA VAL A 525 6.69 17.57 42.86
C VAL A 525 7.56 18.59 42.12
N ILE A 526 8.49 19.20 42.85
CA ILE A 526 9.38 20.25 42.33
C ILE A 526 10.39 19.62 41.35
N PRO A 527 10.48 20.11 40.10
CA PRO A 527 11.48 19.63 39.15
C PRO A 527 12.91 20.02 39.57
N PRO A 528 13.93 19.23 39.22
CA PRO A 528 15.32 19.52 39.61
C PRO A 528 15.89 20.79 38.94
N MET A 529 15.24 21.28 37.89
CA MET A 529 15.56 22.51 37.16
C MET A 529 14.32 22.98 36.37
N PRO A 530 14.28 24.23 35.88
CA PRO A 530 13.19 24.71 35.03
C PRO A 530 13.02 23.85 33.79
N ILE A 531 11.80 23.35 33.55
CA ILE A 531 11.50 22.51 32.40
C ILE A 531 10.96 23.36 31.25
N TYR A 532 11.45 23.08 30.05
CA TYR A 532 11.07 23.74 28.83
C TYR A 532 10.53 22.73 27.82
N LYS A 533 9.62 23.17 26.94
CA LYS A 533 9.26 22.38 25.76
C LYS A 533 10.40 22.42 24.77
N SER A 534 10.67 21.29 24.14
CA SER A 534 11.72 21.08 23.15
C SER A 534 11.16 20.38 21.93
N SER A 535 11.85 20.56 20.79
CA SER A 535 11.67 19.63 19.69
C SER A 535 12.18 18.24 20.08
N MET A 536 11.58 17.22 19.50
CA MET A 536 12.02 15.84 19.68
C MET A 536 13.45 15.64 19.13
N SER A 537 13.82 16.34 18.04
CA SER A 537 15.16 16.28 17.42
C SER A 537 16.07 17.40 17.88
N VAL A 538 17.33 17.06 18.09
CA VAL A 538 18.39 17.94 18.57
C VAL A 538 19.65 17.76 17.72
N VAL A 539 20.43 18.83 17.61
CA VAL A 539 21.82 18.81 17.13
C VAL A 539 22.69 19.36 18.26
N LEU A 540 23.71 18.61 18.67
CA LEU A 540 24.55 18.99 19.81
C LEU A 540 26.03 18.64 19.57
N PRO A 541 26.97 19.48 20.03
CA PRO A 541 28.39 19.20 19.93
C PRO A 541 28.80 18.14 20.95
N ARG A 542 29.89 17.45 20.69
CA ARG A 542 30.37 16.41 21.59
C ARG A 542 30.63 16.86 23.02
N ASP A 543 31.19 18.05 23.21
CA ASP A 543 31.49 18.55 24.55
C ASP A 543 30.23 18.70 25.40
N ALA A 544 29.12 19.09 24.78
CA ALA A 544 27.80 19.07 25.41
C ALA A 544 27.39 17.64 25.78
N ALA A 545 27.58 16.69 24.86
CA ALA A 545 27.22 15.30 25.07
C ALA A 545 27.93 14.68 26.28
N ASN A 546 29.25 14.83 26.33
CA ASN A 546 30.10 14.36 27.42
C ASN A 546 29.61 14.90 28.76
N TYR A 547 29.35 16.21 28.82
CA TYR A 547 28.85 16.85 30.04
C TYR A 547 27.47 16.33 30.46
N ILE A 548 26.54 16.17 29.51
CA ILE A 548 25.17 15.71 29.77
C ILE A 548 25.18 14.30 30.35
N VAL A 549 25.95 13.37 29.77
CA VAL A 549 25.99 11.96 30.19
C VAL A 549 26.58 11.79 31.59
N ASP A 550 27.61 12.57 31.93
CA ASP A 550 28.29 12.47 33.22
C ASP A 550 27.55 13.19 34.36
N SER A 551 26.69 14.15 34.04
CA SER A 551 26.05 15.00 35.03
C SER A 551 25.04 14.26 35.93
N PRO A 552 25.20 14.29 37.27
CA PRO A 552 24.22 13.71 38.19
C PRO A 552 22.88 14.46 38.19
N LYS A 553 22.87 15.75 37.80
CA LYS A 553 21.63 16.53 37.68
C LYS A 553 20.79 16.05 36.50
N VAL A 554 21.42 15.67 35.39
CA VAL A 554 20.73 15.10 34.22
C VAL A 554 20.10 13.76 34.58
N LYS A 555 20.78 12.91 35.34
CA LYS A 555 20.21 11.64 35.84
C LYS A 555 18.97 11.86 36.71
N LYS A 556 19.00 12.87 37.61
CA LYS A 556 17.82 13.28 38.39
C LYS A 556 16.69 13.81 37.50
N LEU A 557 17.02 14.57 36.44
CA LEU A 557 16.04 15.05 35.47
C LEU A 557 15.36 13.89 34.73
N LEU A 558 16.12 12.91 34.24
CA LEU A 558 15.56 11.72 33.58
C LEU A 558 14.59 10.96 34.50
N GLN A 559 14.96 10.81 35.78
CA GLN A 559 14.10 10.18 36.78
C GLN A 559 12.81 10.98 37.03
N TYR A 560 12.89 12.32 37.02
CA TYR A 560 11.70 13.19 37.11
C TYR A 560 10.81 13.03 35.88
N LEU A 561 11.40 13.12 34.67
CA LEU A 561 10.68 13.06 33.39
C LEU A 561 10.00 11.72 33.15
N LYS A 562 10.47 10.63 33.77
CA LYS A 562 9.81 9.31 33.72
C LYS A 562 8.32 9.35 34.09
N ASN A 563 7.94 10.28 34.95
CA ASN A 563 6.56 10.42 35.42
C ASN A 563 5.81 11.58 34.75
N THR A 564 6.40 12.24 33.75
CA THR A 564 5.76 13.30 32.96
C THR A 564 5.20 12.78 31.65
N TRP A 565 4.29 13.52 31.03
CA TRP A 565 3.73 13.16 29.72
C TRP A 565 4.56 13.79 28.58
N ILE A 566 4.88 12.98 27.55
CA ILE A 566 5.72 13.36 26.39
C ILE A 566 7.09 13.94 26.85
N PRO A 567 7.90 13.15 27.58
CA PRO A 567 9.15 13.62 28.17
C PRO A 567 10.27 13.86 27.14
N ASP A 568 10.21 13.21 25.98
CA ASP A 568 11.13 13.37 24.86
C ASP A 568 11.11 14.79 24.28
N GLU A 569 9.95 15.44 24.27
CA GLU A 569 9.79 16.86 23.93
C GLU A 569 10.04 17.80 25.12
N SER A 570 10.71 17.34 26.18
CA SER A 570 11.09 18.19 27.31
C SER A 570 12.58 18.18 27.60
N PHE A 571 13.25 17.08 27.27
CA PHE A 571 14.60 16.80 27.74
C PHE A 571 15.64 17.78 27.21
N TRP A 572 15.70 17.98 25.89
CA TRP A 572 16.82 18.67 25.23
C TRP A 572 16.93 20.13 25.63
N SER A 573 15.85 20.89 25.53
CA SER A 573 15.83 22.31 25.91
C SER A 573 15.94 22.52 27.42
N THR A 574 15.55 21.54 28.23
CA THR A 574 15.75 21.59 29.68
C THR A 574 17.23 21.45 30.04
N VAL A 575 17.95 20.50 29.43
CA VAL A 575 19.39 20.33 29.71
C VAL A 575 20.25 21.44 29.10
N SER A 576 19.86 22.01 27.96
CA SER A 576 20.60 23.08 27.28
C SER A 576 20.15 24.50 27.64
N GLY A 577 19.08 24.66 28.43
CA GLY A 577 18.41 25.96 28.59
C GLY A 577 18.81 26.77 29.84
N SER A 578 19.53 26.17 30.77
CA SER A 578 19.87 26.77 32.07
C SER A 578 21.37 26.73 32.38
N PRO A 579 22.24 27.42 31.60
CA PRO A 579 23.70 27.34 31.77
C PRO A 579 24.20 27.71 33.17
N LYS A 580 23.47 28.54 33.92
CA LYS A 580 23.81 28.88 35.33
C LYS A 580 23.59 27.70 36.30
N LEU A 581 22.61 26.83 36.04
CA LEU A 581 22.29 25.67 36.89
C LEU A 581 23.00 24.41 36.40
N LEU A 582 23.15 24.28 35.09
CA LEU A 582 23.76 23.17 34.39
C LEU A 582 24.62 23.74 33.25
N PRO A 583 25.93 23.99 33.49
CA PRO A 583 26.83 24.63 32.51
C PRO A 583 27.23 23.66 31.40
N VAL A 584 26.26 23.23 30.59
CA VAL A 584 26.50 22.43 29.39
C VAL A 584 27.18 23.32 28.34
N PRO A 585 28.30 22.89 27.73
CA PRO A 585 28.90 23.59 26.59
C PRO A 585 27.87 23.84 25.47
N GLY A 586 27.84 25.04 24.89
CA GLY A 586 26.89 25.37 23.82
C GLY A 586 25.45 25.65 24.29
N ALA A 587 25.17 25.64 25.59
CA ALA A 587 23.87 25.99 26.16
C ALA A 587 23.54 27.48 26.04
N VAL A 588 22.26 27.79 25.92
CA VAL A 588 21.73 29.16 25.84
C VAL A 588 20.77 29.44 26.99
N ARG A 589 20.60 30.71 27.37
CA ARG A 589 19.62 31.10 28.40
C ARG A 589 18.22 31.12 27.80
N VAL A 590 17.53 29.98 27.85
CA VAL A 590 16.18 29.81 27.28
C VAL A 590 15.18 30.85 27.80
N ARG A 591 15.26 31.19 29.08
CA ARG A 591 14.36 32.20 29.68
C ARG A 591 14.42 33.55 28.95
N ASP A 592 15.58 33.95 28.44
CA ASP A 592 15.72 35.21 27.71
C ASP A 592 15.06 35.12 26.34
N ILE A 593 15.21 33.99 25.65
CA ILE A 593 14.55 33.71 24.37
C ILE A 593 13.03 33.75 24.55
N MET A 594 12.52 33.10 25.60
CA MET A 594 11.09 33.14 25.92
C MET A 594 10.60 34.56 26.22
N TRP A 595 11.38 35.31 27.00
CA TRP A 595 11.06 36.72 27.29
C TRP A 595 11.01 37.55 26.01
N LEU A 596 11.98 37.38 25.11
CA LEU A 596 12.00 38.06 23.81
C LEU A 596 10.78 37.70 22.97
N ARG A 597 10.42 36.42 22.84
CA ARG A 597 9.24 35.99 22.08
C ARG A 597 7.93 36.58 22.61
N GLN A 598 7.82 36.78 23.92
CA GLN A 598 6.64 37.37 24.54
C GLN A 598 6.56 38.90 24.36
N HIS A 599 7.70 39.60 24.29
CA HIS A 599 7.73 41.06 24.33
C HIS A 599 8.13 41.71 23.00
N PHE A 600 8.76 40.97 22.10
CA PHE A 600 9.27 41.47 20.82
C PHE A 600 8.34 41.08 19.67
N LYS A 601 7.48 42.02 19.26
CA LYS A 601 6.55 41.85 18.12
C LYS A 601 7.28 42.14 16.80
N ALA A 602 8.01 41.17 16.26
CA ALA A 602 8.62 41.26 14.93
C ALA A 602 7.92 40.34 13.93
N ARG A 603 7.86 40.74 12.67
CA ARG A 603 7.41 39.82 11.61
C ARG A 603 8.50 38.77 11.38
N PRO A 604 8.19 37.47 11.46
CA PRO A 604 9.14 36.44 11.05
C PRO A 604 9.44 36.55 9.55
N ALA A 605 10.53 35.94 9.10
CA ALA A 605 10.85 35.90 7.68
C ALA A 605 9.73 35.19 6.90
N ASP A 606 9.31 35.79 5.78
CA ASP A 606 8.24 35.26 4.93
C ASP A 606 8.70 34.00 4.17
N VAL A 607 10.02 33.89 3.93
CA VAL A 607 10.65 32.76 3.24
C VAL A 607 11.93 32.40 4.00
N ASN A 608 12.11 31.11 4.28
CA ASN A 608 13.34 30.59 4.85
C ASN A 608 14.03 29.77 3.78
N THR A 609 15.25 30.14 3.43
CA THR A 609 16.08 29.46 2.44
C THR A 609 17.44 29.10 3.04
N VAL A 610 18.25 28.36 2.29
CA VAL A 610 19.63 28.06 2.68
C VAL A 610 20.47 29.32 2.94
N ASP A 611 20.25 30.37 2.14
CA ASP A 611 21.01 31.63 2.23
C ASP A 611 20.45 32.62 3.26
N ASP A 612 19.18 32.45 3.64
CA ASP A 612 18.50 33.21 4.70
C ASP A 612 17.69 32.24 5.57
N VAL A 613 18.35 31.74 6.62
CA VAL A 613 17.81 30.66 7.46
C VAL A 613 16.46 31.04 8.08
N GLY A 614 16.23 32.31 8.45
CA GLY A 614 14.91 32.76 8.91
C GLY A 614 14.35 32.05 10.16
N THR A 615 15.14 31.23 10.85
CA THR A 615 14.73 30.41 11.99
C THR A 615 15.85 30.22 13.00
N SER A 616 15.49 29.98 14.26
CA SER A 616 16.43 29.59 15.33
C SER A 616 16.57 28.07 15.48
N TYR A 617 15.76 27.28 14.78
CA TYR A 617 15.79 25.82 14.81
C TYR A 617 15.89 25.23 13.41
N ILE A 618 16.95 24.46 13.17
CA ILE A 618 17.25 23.81 11.88
C ILE A 618 17.30 22.28 11.97
N GLY A 619 17.25 21.70 13.17
CA GLY A 619 17.45 20.27 13.38
C GLY A 619 16.47 19.38 12.59
N ARG A 620 15.22 19.84 12.41
CA ARG A 620 14.16 19.12 11.70
C ARG A 620 13.10 20.08 11.18
N TYR A 621 12.79 19.99 9.88
CA TYR A 621 11.63 20.65 9.29
C TYR A 621 10.38 19.81 9.49
N GLN A 622 9.42 20.35 10.23
CA GLN A 622 8.13 19.71 10.49
C GLN A 622 7.03 20.74 10.39
N VAL A 623 5.95 20.39 9.70
CA VAL A 623 4.80 21.26 9.51
C VAL A 623 3.60 20.70 10.26
N TRP A 624 3.08 21.48 11.19
CA TRP A 624 1.86 21.15 11.91
C TRP A 624 0.62 21.62 11.14
N ALA A 625 -0.52 20.95 11.36
CA ALA A 625 -1.76 21.17 10.60
C ALA A 625 -2.31 22.61 10.63
N TRP A 626 -1.91 23.40 11.62
CA TRP A 626 -2.32 24.80 11.80
C TRP A 626 -1.33 25.82 11.25
N GLN A 627 -0.15 25.40 10.76
CA GLN A 627 0.90 26.33 10.35
C GLN A 627 0.77 26.80 8.91
N LYS A 628 0.45 25.86 8.02
CA LYS A 628 0.24 26.08 6.59
C LYS A 628 -0.42 24.85 5.97
N ASP A 629 -0.84 24.98 4.72
CA ASP A 629 -1.38 23.88 3.94
C ASP A 629 -0.35 22.76 3.76
N CYS A 630 -0.83 21.52 3.88
CA CYS A 630 -0.07 20.30 3.63
C CYS A 630 -0.60 19.66 2.36
N TYR A 631 0.21 19.62 1.29
CA TYR A 631 -0.25 19.07 0.01
C TYR A 631 -0.25 17.53 -0.04
N GLY A 632 0.35 16.89 0.97
CA GLY A 632 0.24 15.47 1.27
C GLY A 632 -0.97 15.14 2.17
N LYS A 633 -0.70 14.58 3.36
CA LYS A 633 -1.77 14.25 4.34
C LYS A 633 -1.35 14.56 5.77
N ILE A 634 -2.31 14.98 6.59
CA ILE A 634 -2.09 15.15 8.04
C ILE A 634 -2.18 13.81 8.75
N LYS A 635 -1.21 13.51 9.62
CA LYS A 635 -1.22 12.36 10.53
C LYS A 635 -0.66 12.76 11.89
N ASP A 636 -1.44 12.52 12.95
CA ASP A 636 -1.09 12.91 14.32
C ASP A 636 -0.74 14.41 14.40
N TYR A 637 -1.58 15.24 13.75
CA TYR A 637 -1.43 16.70 13.61
C TYR A 637 -0.21 17.19 12.81
N SER A 638 0.65 16.30 12.35
CA SER A 638 1.86 16.61 11.58
C SER A 638 1.71 16.21 10.11
N CYS A 639 2.19 17.05 9.19
CA CYS A 639 2.15 16.81 7.76
C CYS A 639 3.05 15.63 7.36
N VAL A 640 2.47 14.68 6.64
CA VAL A 640 3.21 13.71 5.82
C VAL A 640 3.34 14.33 4.44
N PHE A 641 4.56 14.76 4.10
CA PHE A 641 4.81 15.48 2.85
C PHE A 641 4.50 14.60 1.63
N GLY A 642 3.80 15.20 0.66
CA GLY A 642 3.47 14.63 -0.63
C GLY A 642 4.31 15.26 -1.76
N VAL A 643 3.95 14.95 -3.00
CA VAL A 643 4.71 15.35 -4.20
C VAL A 643 4.85 16.86 -4.32
N GLN A 644 3.79 17.61 -4.04
CA GLN A 644 3.80 19.07 -4.21
C GLN A 644 4.50 19.80 -3.06
N ASP A 645 4.82 19.11 -1.96
CA ASP A 645 5.57 19.72 -0.85
C ASP A 645 7.09 19.71 -1.14
N ILE A 646 7.57 18.90 -2.08
CA ILE A 646 9.01 18.68 -2.31
C ILE A 646 9.73 19.93 -2.82
N GLU A 647 9.11 20.72 -3.70
CA GLU A 647 9.67 21.96 -4.24
C GLU A 647 10.10 22.93 -3.13
N GLU A 648 9.26 23.12 -2.13
CA GLU A 648 9.63 23.96 -0.98
C GLU A 648 10.71 23.27 -0.15
N ILE A 649 10.51 21.99 0.21
CA ILE A 649 11.38 21.21 1.10
C ILE A 649 12.85 21.23 0.67
N VAL A 650 13.15 21.17 -0.62
CA VAL A 650 14.54 21.17 -1.10
C VAL A 650 15.26 22.52 -0.89
N THR A 651 14.50 23.62 -0.79
CA THR A 651 15.02 24.98 -0.57
C THR A 651 15.16 25.37 0.90
N ARG A 652 14.51 24.63 1.80
CA ARG A 652 14.42 24.88 3.25
C ARG A 652 15.76 24.77 3.99
N PRO A 653 16.16 25.67 4.90
CA PRO A 653 17.47 25.64 5.56
C PRO A 653 17.69 24.47 6.52
N GLU A 654 16.63 23.78 6.94
CA GLU A 654 16.72 22.70 7.91
C GLU A 654 17.49 21.48 7.38
N LEU A 655 17.91 20.60 8.30
CA LEU A 655 18.78 19.46 7.99
C LEU A 655 18.02 18.25 7.44
N VAL A 656 16.84 17.98 8.01
CA VAL A 656 16.02 16.80 7.68
C VAL A 656 14.54 17.18 7.60
N ALA A 657 13.79 16.51 6.75
CA ALA A 657 12.34 16.65 6.64
C ALA A 657 11.62 15.59 7.47
N HIS A 658 10.64 16.03 8.27
CA HIS A 658 9.73 15.18 9.03
C HIS A 658 8.26 15.49 8.67
N LYS A 659 7.49 14.57 8.08
CA LYS A 659 7.81 13.16 7.81
C LYS A 659 7.45 12.76 6.39
N LEU A 660 8.24 11.83 5.83
CA LEU A 660 7.97 11.20 4.54
C LEU A 660 7.73 9.70 4.72
N TYR A 661 6.75 9.16 4.00
CA TYR A 661 6.43 7.73 4.02
C TYR A 661 6.54 7.15 2.62
N LEU A 662 7.34 6.09 2.47
CA LEU A 662 7.41 5.33 1.23
C LEU A 662 6.04 4.71 0.86
N ALA A 663 5.16 4.49 1.84
CA ALA A 663 3.81 3.96 1.61
C ALA A 663 2.75 5.01 1.19
N PHE A 664 3.11 6.30 1.07
CA PHE A 664 2.19 7.37 0.69
C PHE A 664 2.86 8.34 -0.28
N GLU A 665 2.32 8.45 -1.49
CA GLU A 665 2.93 9.21 -2.59
C GLU A 665 4.45 8.94 -2.71
N PRO A 666 4.88 7.68 -2.95
CA PRO A 666 6.29 7.28 -2.89
C PRO A 666 7.20 8.11 -3.80
N ALA A 667 6.65 8.74 -4.83
CA ALA A 667 7.42 9.66 -5.68
C ALA A 667 8.02 10.82 -4.87
N ALA A 668 7.33 11.35 -3.86
CA ALA A 668 7.84 12.41 -3.01
C ALA A 668 9.11 11.96 -2.25
N PHE A 669 9.03 10.78 -1.62
CA PHE A 669 10.16 10.16 -0.94
C PHE A 669 11.33 9.89 -1.90
N MET A 670 11.04 9.24 -3.04
CA MET A 670 12.05 8.84 -4.01
C MET A 670 12.73 10.05 -4.66
N CYS A 671 12.01 11.13 -4.94
CA CYS A 671 12.59 12.31 -5.56
C CYS A 671 13.45 13.12 -4.61
N LEU A 672 13.04 13.30 -3.35
CA LEU A 672 13.92 13.89 -2.35
C LEU A 672 15.19 13.03 -2.16
N PHE A 673 15.02 11.70 -2.02
CA PHE A 673 16.15 10.77 -1.89
C PHE A 673 17.14 10.89 -3.05
N LYS A 674 16.65 10.88 -4.29
CA LYS A 674 17.49 11.00 -5.48
C LYS A 674 18.13 12.36 -5.64
N GLU A 675 17.43 13.43 -5.30
CA GLU A 675 17.98 14.78 -5.40
C GLU A 675 19.17 14.95 -4.46
N ILE A 676 19.08 14.45 -3.23
CA ILE A 676 20.21 14.47 -2.29
C ILE A 676 21.36 13.60 -2.78
N ARG A 677 21.10 12.43 -3.37
CA ARG A 677 22.15 11.61 -4.02
C ARG A 677 22.83 12.33 -5.17
N ARG A 678 22.05 12.95 -6.06
CA ARG A 678 22.54 13.72 -7.21
C ARG A 678 23.46 14.86 -6.75
N ARG A 679 23.06 15.61 -5.72
CA ARG A 679 23.87 16.70 -5.12
C ARG A 679 25.09 16.19 -4.35
N THR A 680 25.02 14.99 -3.77
CA THR A 680 26.17 14.36 -3.12
C THR A 680 27.25 13.97 -4.14
N LEU A 681 26.84 13.45 -5.30
CA LEU A 681 27.75 13.08 -6.39
C LEU A 681 28.20 14.29 -7.23
N ASN A 682 27.40 15.36 -7.26
CA ASN A 682 27.72 16.61 -7.95
C ASN A 682 27.59 17.79 -6.97
N PRO A 683 28.57 17.99 -6.08
CA PRO A 683 28.53 19.05 -5.08
C PRO A 683 28.48 20.43 -5.75
N SER A 684 27.54 21.27 -5.33
CA SER A 684 27.50 22.69 -5.66
C SER A 684 28.32 23.50 -4.65
N ASP A 685 28.64 24.75 -5.01
CA ASP A 685 29.17 25.69 -4.01
C ASP A 685 28.06 25.97 -2.98
N PHE A 686 28.38 25.80 -1.71
CA PHE A 686 27.45 25.92 -0.59
C PHE A 686 28.13 26.72 0.51
N ASP A 687 27.56 27.89 0.82
CA ASP A 687 28.00 28.76 1.89
C ASP A 687 27.16 28.54 3.14
N ALA A 688 27.83 28.24 4.26
CA ALA A 688 27.18 28.04 5.55
C ALA A 688 27.10 29.34 6.38
N LYS A 689 27.45 30.51 5.81
CA LYS A 689 27.52 31.78 6.54
C LYS A 689 26.23 32.13 7.28
N SER A 690 25.05 31.99 6.66
CA SER A 690 23.77 32.28 7.32
C SER A 690 23.55 31.43 8.58
N TYR A 691 24.10 30.22 8.63
CA TYR A 691 24.04 29.36 9.82
C TYR A 691 24.94 29.85 10.95
N SER A 692 26.08 30.47 10.62
CA SER A 692 26.97 31.08 11.63
C SER A 692 26.40 32.38 12.23
N GLU A 693 25.52 33.05 11.49
CA GLU A 693 24.79 34.25 11.91
C GLU A 693 23.51 33.93 12.69
N MET A 694 23.21 32.65 12.94
CA MET A 694 22.06 32.27 13.75
C MET A 694 22.19 32.85 15.17
N PRO A 695 21.12 33.44 15.74
CA PRO A 695 21.20 34.09 17.05
C PRO A 695 21.76 33.21 18.17
N THR A 696 21.48 31.91 18.17
CA THR A 696 22.02 30.98 19.19
C THR A 696 23.54 30.81 19.09
N VAL A 697 24.10 30.92 17.88
CA VAL A 697 25.55 30.85 17.62
C VAL A 697 26.21 32.17 18.05
N GLU A 698 25.64 33.31 17.65
CA GLU A 698 26.15 34.63 18.00
C GLU A 698 26.14 34.86 19.52
N LEU A 699 25.04 34.49 20.19
CA LEU A 699 24.92 34.56 21.66
C LEU A 699 25.99 33.71 22.36
N LEU A 700 26.30 32.53 21.82
CA LEU A 700 27.37 31.67 22.35
C LEU A 700 28.75 32.33 22.19
N ASN A 701 28.98 33.00 21.06
CA ASN A 701 30.20 33.75 20.77
C ASN A 701 30.31 35.09 21.54
N GLY A 702 29.36 35.38 22.44
CA GLY A 702 29.40 36.55 23.32
C GLY A 702 28.80 37.83 22.71
N VAL A 703 28.13 37.73 21.55
CA VAL A 703 27.39 38.86 20.97
C VAL A 703 26.18 39.18 21.85
N SER A 704 25.95 40.45 22.14
CA SER A 704 24.79 40.87 22.93
C SER A 704 23.49 40.78 22.10
N ILE A 705 22.35 40.54 22.75
CA ILE A 705 21.03 40.43 22.10
C ILE A 705 20.72 41.63 21.18
N THR A 706 21.15 42.83 21.55
CA THR A 706 20.92 44.07 20.79
C THR A 706 21.82 44.23 19.56
N GLN A 707 22.84 43.38 19.43
CA GLN A 707 23.83 43.41 18.35
C GLN A 707 23.77 42.16 17.47
N LEU A 708 22.78 41.29 17.68
CA LEU A 708 22.57 40.13 16.81
C LEU A 708 22.34 40.58 15.38
N THR A 709 22.85 39.81 14.43
CA THR A 709 22.69 40.11 13.01
C THR A 709 21.21 39.99 12.62
N HIS A 710 20.55 38.92 13.09
CA HIS A 710 19.14 38.63 12.78
C HIS A 710 18.30 38.34 14.05
N PRO A 711 18.05 39.35 14.91
CA PRO A 711 17.34 39.14 16.18
C PRO A 711 15.89 38.65 15.99
N ASN A 712 15.29 38.94 14.83
CA ASN A 712 13.94 38.50 14.47
C ASN A 712 13.83 36.97 14.28
N TRP A 713 14.92 36.24 14.03
CA TRP A 713 14.89 34.77 13.90
C TRP A 713 14.63 34.05 15.24
N LEU A 714 14.73 34.77 16.37
CA LEU A 714 14.34 34.26 17.68
C LEU A 714 12.84 34.34 17.95
N VAL A 715 12.07 35.07 17.14
CA VAL A 715 10.69 35.49 17.49
C VAL A 715 9.67 34.37 17.31
N ARG A 716 9.95 33.39 16.45
CA ARG A 716 9.05 32.25 16.19
C ARG A 716 9.67 30.94 16.65
N ASP A 717 8.83 30.07 17.22
CA ASP A 717 9.19 28.67 17.49
C ASP A 717 8.60 27.74 16.41
N SER A 718 9.08 26.51 16.35
CA SER A 718 8.64 25.49 15.38
C SER A 718 7.22 24.97 15.65
N PHE A 719 6.63 25.29 16.81
CA PHE A 719 5.28 24.92 17.21
C PHE A 719 4.24 26.01 16.97
N TYR A 720 4.70 27.18 16.50
CA TYR A 720 3.91 28.39 16.34
C TYR A 720 2.58 28.15 15.63
N ASN A 721 1.53 28.80 16.14
CA ASN A 721 0.21 28.81 15.54
C ASN A 721 -0.17 30.25 15.11
N PRO A 722 -0.26 30.52 13.79
CA PRO A 722 -0.64 31.84 13.28
C PRO A 722 -1.98 32.35 13.81
N GLU A 723 -3.00 31.48 13.87
CA GLU A 723 -4.35 31.87 14.32
C GLU A 723 -4.36 32.30 15.79
N GLN A 724 -3.55 31.64 16.62
CA GLN A 724 -3.42 31.99 18.03
C GLN A 724 -2.71 33.34 18.20
N GLU A 725 -1.70 33.62 17.38
CA GLU A 725 -1.01 34.90 17.43
C GLU A 725 -1.93 36.07 17.02
N ASP A 726 -2.74 35.89 15.98
CA ASP A 726 -3.70 36.92 15.58
C ASP A 726 -4.77 37.16 16.66
N GLN A 727 -5.20 36.12 17.38
CA GLN A 727 -6.08 36.26 18.55
C GLN A 727 -5.41 37.00 19.71
N ASP A 728 -4.16 36.67 20.03
CA ASP A 728 -3.37 37.30 21.08
C ASP A 728 -3.01 38.76 20.73
N ARG A 729 -2.89 39.08 19.43
CA ARG A 729 -2.70 40.47 18.94
C ARG A 729 -3.97 41.31 19.03
N ASN A 730 -5.14 40.71 18.88
CA ASN A 730 -6.44 41.41 18.94
C ASN A 730 -6.99 41.56 20.37
N THR A 731 -6.36 40.93 21.36
CA THR A 731 -6.75 40.98 22.79
C THR A 731 -5.92 41.96 23.63
N ILE A 732 -5.01 42.71 23.00
CA ILE A 732 -4.25 43.84 23.56
C ILE A 732 -4.65 45.09 22.80
#